data_AF-A0A497YP10-F1
#
_entry.id   AF-A0A497YP10-F1
#
_cell.length_a   1.000
_cell.length_b   1.000
_cell.length_c   1.000
_cell.angle_alpha   90.00
_cell.angle_beta   90.00
_cell.angle_gamma   90.00
#
_symmetry.space_group_name_H-M   'P 1'
#
loop_
_entity.id
_entity.type
_entity.pdbx_description
1 polymer ?
#
loop_
_entity_poly.entity_id
_entity_poly.type
_entity_poly.pdbx_seq_one_letter_code
_entity_poly.pdbx_strand_id
1 'polypeptide(L)'
;METPNLPAIRALRPAWNKGRIVGQKRPLKPKHVWAIRVRLELAENRRDLALFNMAIDSKLRGCDLVKMKVVDVMASGQIKERASVLQSKTQKPVRFEISEGTRASVEKWMEDELMVGSEYLWPGRFHERLHISTRQYARIVRDWVTSIGLEASAYGTHSMRRTKVTQIYKKTGNLRAVQLLLSPAAAALVGCQHIWAMDEYRWQHDVQGLHSNEIGASFGFSNETTHLEALKRLNSRPSRKKNIRWLATAFILTANDQRAKVVEKLSSFPSELPFTHEGQEDDDELVAFFLHRAEEWAAMADLSNYAQLETDDGKVGVAFQPSDERVQQAEEAGERLAHWNEGFQLLKQAESWFESGVIDDQVRDETVALAREVDNEELYNSGFDAGDPGSRRAGGVAAVSAAILSLGTDLPKDQQEWAEAVAFRAASTVPKNDEFFHADAHADDRPETFASKGLAAIVKNCGPLACSAQEELVRLSFHPYKGVQLAALSNAASCWREQKGFADKCTALAFKLTTLELDRGSPDWYRRRDERENSLASEKQRLFEATIRALTSVDWKGLFETYAEIEPEHLDQWRVKDFASMLSIIPKDRFNEDDAFRDDLTALLHSFVEKLTAAIGAADEAEHRSGSRLTLEFSSCIWDLAALCEELPIENVRSAIIPLLSQLPHKPRSEVLSTFANAYSCIRLLDAPKVPAGIVGVFLDIFEAVADDPDWKRPEWREDYGLPDQLHKLVRIAMGGNWDRPAMGAARFANNNWADAELLDPLIDWMLHRFGHLSQVMQAFLLHVERSFDHRSSEFLASRLGAVAPAVWQSRGFWSGGRTAQLASLIQSFAERDAPLQPEVHVQFLEILDQLIELGDRRAAALQMSSLFDLPRFNKQPRVAQIETS
;
A
#
# COMPACT_ATOMS: atom_id res chain seq x y z
N MET A 1 -2.73 71.44 -44.79
CA MET A 1 -3.81 70.52 -44.40
C MET A 1 -3.56 70.11 -42.97
N GLU A 2 -4.49 70.45 -42.09
CA GLU A 2 -4.48 70.04 -40.69
C GLU A 2 -4.69 68.53 -40.59
N THR A 3 -3.76 67.83 -39.93
CA THR A 3 -3.94 66.45 -39.51
C THR A 3 -4.74 66.42 -38.20
N PRO A 4 -5.77 65.58 -38.07
CA PRO A 4 -6.67 65.59 -36.93
C PRO A 4 -5.96 65.11 -35.67
N ASN A 5 -6.20 65.82 -34.56
CA ASN A 5 -5.82 65.46 -33.20
C ASN A 5 -6.38 64.07 -32.83
N LEU A 6 -5.53 63.04 -32.84
CA LEU A 6 -5.78 61.77 -32.16
C LEU A 6 -5.18 61.85 -30.74
N PRO A 7 -5.96 61.66 -29.67
CA PRO A 7 -5.45 61.71 -28.31
C PRO A 7 -4.68 60.41 -28.02
N ALA A 8 -3.36 60.54 -27.86
CA ALA A 8 -2.43 59.54 -27.31
C ALA A 8 -2.34 58.19 -28.05
N ILE A 9 -1.26 58.01 -28.82
CA ILE A 9 -0.77 56.68 -29.21
C ILE A 9 -0.29 55.97 -27.93
N ARG A 10 -1.06 54.99 -27.45
CA ARG A 10 -0.62 54.06 -26.40
C ARG A 10 0.04 52.86 -27.05
N ALA A 11 1.29 52.56 -26.69
CA ALA A 11 1.88 51.27 -27.00
C ALA A 11 0.96 50.15 -26.47
N LEU A 12 0.66 49.16 -27.33
CA LEU A 12 -0.03 47.92 -26.95
C LEU A 12 0.80 47.25 -25.84
N ARG A 13 0.40 47.46 -24.59
CA ARG A 13 0.92 46.67 -23.48
C ARG A 13 0.42 45.23 -23.69
N PRO A 14 1.29 44.22 -23.57
CA PRO A 14 0.85 42.83 -23.55
C PRO A 14 -0.29 42.68 -22.55
N ALA A 15 -1.30 41.87 -22.90
CA ALA A 15 -2.39 41.54 -21.99
C ALA A 15 -1.79 41.06 -20.65
N TRP A 16 -2.33 41.52 -19.53
CA TRP A 16 -1.76 41.31 -18.17
C TRP A 16 -1.59 39.82 -17.78
N ASN A 17 -2.20 38.94 -18.57
CA ASN A 17 -2.29 37.50 -18.43
C ASN A 17 -1.41 36.69 -19.40
N LYS A 18 -0.70 37.33 -20.34
CA LYS A 18 0.16 36.61 -21.29
C LYS A 18 1.18 35.74 -20.54
N GLY A 19 1.19 34.43 -20.80
CA GLY A 19 2.06 33.44 -20.12
C GLY A 19 1.64 33.07 -18.69
N ARG A 20 0.41 33.36 -18.26
CA ARG A 20 -0.14 32.95 -16.96
C ARG A 20 -1.30 31.99 -17.14
N ILE A 21 -1.41 30.96 -16.29
CA ILE A 21 -2.58 30.07 -16.27
C ILE A 21 -3.84 30.89 -15.92
N VAL A 22 -4.62 31.23 -16.95
CA VAL A 22 -5.97 31.79 -16.80
C VAL A 22 -6.96 30.63 -16.91
N GLY A 23 -7.10 29.89 -15.81
CA GLY A 23 -7.97 28.71 -15.74
C GLY A 23 -8.61 28.54 -14.37
N GLN A 24 -9.55 27.59 -14.29
CA GLN A 24 -10.24 27.27 -13.05
C GLN A 24 -9.25 26.79 -11.98
N LYS A 25 -9.21 27.46 -10.81
CA LYS A 25 -8.30 27.09 -9.72
C LYS A 25 -8.58 25.68 -9.19
N ARG A 26 -7.52 24.88 -8.99
CA ARG A 26 -7.61 23.48 -8.55
C ARG A 26 -8.11 23.38 -7.09
N PRO A 27 -8.93 22.38 -6.72
CA PRO A 27 -9.28 22.12 -5.32
C PRO A 27 -8.09 21.53 -4.55
N LEU A 28 -8.03 21.74 -3.23
CA LEU A 28 -7.01 21.11 -2.39
C LEU A 28 -7.30 19.60 -2.19
N LYS A 29 -6.24 18.80 -2.15
CA LYS A 29 -6.29 17.38 -1.73
C LYS A 29 -6.36 17.29 -0.18
N PRO A 30 -6.87 16.20 0.42
CA PRO A 30 -6.95 16.07 1.87
C PRO A 30 -5.59 16.26 2.55
N LYS A 31 -4.52 15.70 1.99
CA LYS A 31 -3.14 15.90 2.47
C LYS A 31 -2.70 17.37 2.47
N HIS A 32 -3.14 18.17 1.49
CA HIS A 32 -2.83 19.61 1.43
C HIS A 32 -3.59 20.38 2.51
N VAL A 33 -4.86 20.01 2.74
CA VAL A 33 -5.69 20.61 3.81
C VAL A 33 -5.09 20.32 5.18
N TRP A 34 -4.66 19.07 5.41
CA TRP A 34 -3.99 18.66 6.64
C TRP A 34 -2.65 19.41 6.83
N ALA A 35 -1.80 19.45 5.80
CA ALA A 35 -0.51 20.13 5.89
C ALA A 35 -0.64 21.65 6.16
N ILE A 36 -1.63 22.33 5.58
CA ILE A 36 -1.89 23.75 5.87
C ILE A 36 -2.38 23.92 7.31
N ARG A 37 -3.29 23.05 7.80
CA ARG A 37 -3.78 23.10 9.20
C ARG A 37 -2.65 22.95 10.19
N VAL A 38 -1.85 21.89 10.06
CA VAL A 38 -0.72 21.61 10.96
C VAL A 38 0.26 22.77 10.99
N ARG A 39 0.60 23.37 9.84
CA ARG A 39 1.50 24.54 9.82
C ARG A 39 0.91 25.76 10.50
N LEU A 40 -0.40 26.01 10.34
CA LEU A 40 -1.07 27.13 11.01
C LEU A 40 -1.22 26.89 12.52
N GLU A 41 -1.42 25.64 12.94
CA GLU A 41 -1.46 25.22 14.35
C GLU A 41 -0.08 25.34 15.02
N LEU A 42 0.97 24.82 14.39
CA LEU A 42 2.35 24.92 14.88
C LEU A 42 2.85 26.38 14.93
N ALA A 43 2.37 27.23 14.02
CA ALA A 43 2.69 28.66 14.03
C ALA A 43 1.80 29.48 14.99
N GLU A 44 0.90 28.82 15.74
CA GLU A 44 -0.10 29.45 16.61
C GLU A 44 -0.91 30.57 15.94
N ASN A 45 -1.10 30.50 14.61
CA ASN A 45 -1.80 31.54 13.84
C ASN A 45 -3.33 31.30 13.88
N ARG A 46 -3.91 31.63 15.04
CA ARG A 46 -5.33 31.35 15.40
C ARG A 46 -6.32 31.91 14.38
N ARG A 47 -6.14 33.16 13.94
CA ARG A 47 -7.01 33.81 12.95
C ARG A 47 -7.04 33.08 11.62
N ASP A 48 -5.85 32.79 11.09
CA ASP A 48 -5.74 32.23 9.75
C ASP A 48 -6.19 30.75 9.75
N LEU A 49 -5.97 30.02 10.85
CA LEU A 49 -6.52 28.66 11.05
C LEU A 49 -8.06 28.67 11.06
N ALA A 50 -8.66 29.57 11.84
CA ALA A 50 -10.11 29.73 11.89
C ALA A 50 -10.68 30.14 10.52
N LEU A 51 -10.03 31.08 9.83
CA LEU A 51 -10.44 31.55 8.49
C LEU A 51 -10.32 30.44 7.45
N PHE A 52 -9.25 29.64 7.49
CA PHE A 52 -9.05 28.50 6.60
C PHE A 52 -10.13 27.43 6.79
N ASN A 53 -10.40 27.05 8.04
CA ASN A 53 -11.43 26.07 8.38
C ASN A 53 -12.83 26.55 7.97
N MET A 54 -13.18 27.80 8.29
CA MET A 54 -14.45 28.40 7.90
C MET A 54 -14.63 28.52 6.38
N ALA A 55 -13.55 28.81 5.63
CA ALA A 55 -13.60 28.89 4.17
C ALA A 55 -13.95 27.53 3.51
N ILE A 56 -13.43 26.43 4.07
CA ILE A 56 -13.67 25.07 3.59
C ILE A 56 -15.09 24.62 3.93
N ASP A 57 -15.55 24.89 5.15
CA ASP A 57 -16.86 24.46 5.64
C ASP A 57 -18.03 25.20 4.99
N SER A 58 -17.92 26.53 4.93
CA SER A 58 -18.99 27.39 4.42
C SER A 58 -19.16 27.34 2.90
N LYS A 59 -18.07 27.02 2.16
CA LYS A 59 -18.04 27.01 0.69
C LYS A 59 -18.53 28.34 0.08
N LEU A 60 -18.40 29.43 0.82
CA LEU A 60 -18.83 30.76 0.38
C LEU A 60 -17.85 31.35 -0.63
N ARG A 61 -18.28 32.40 -1.34
CA ARG A 61 -17.35 33.21 -2.15
C ARG A 61 -16.48 34.02 -1.20
N GLY A 62 -15.24 34.33 -1.61
CA GLY A 62 -14.32 35.13 -0.79
C GLY A 62 -14.93 36.47 -0.35
N CYS A 63 -15.73 37.12 -1.20
CA CYS A 63 -16.41 38.37 -0.84
C CYS A 63 -17.49 38.22 0.24
N ASP A 64 -18.15 37.05 0.31
CA ASP A 64 -19.18 36.75 1.31
C ASP A 64 -18.52 36.28 2.62
N LEU A 65 -17.45 35.47 2.51
CA LEU A 65 -16.69 34.97 3.65
C LEU A 65 -16.06 36.10 4.48
N VAL A 66 -15.41 37.07 3.83
CA VAL A 66 -14.72 38.16 4.55
C VAL A 66 -15.69 39.16 5.21
N LYS A 67 -16.96 39.17 4.80
CA LYS A 67 -18.02 40.03 5.36
C LYS A 67 -18.85 39.35 6.45
N MET A 68 -18.52 38.11 6.80
CA MET A 68 -19.24 37.34 7.81
C MET A 68 -19.18 38.05 9.17
N LYS A 69 -20.33 38.20 9.83
CA LYS A 69 -20.43 38.84 11.15
C LYS A 69 -20.34 37.82 12.27
N VAL A 70 -19.93 38.27 13.45
CA VAL A 70 -19.88 37.41 14.64
C VAL A 70 -21.26 36.84 14.96
N VAL A 71 -22.32 37.63 14.80
CA VAL A 71 -23.72 37.21 15.03
C VAL A 71 -24.20 36.11 14.07
N ASP A 72 -23.57 35.95 12.90
CA ASP A 72 -23.92 34.90 11.94
C ASP A 72 -23.48 33.51 12.44
N VAL A 73 -22.40 33.47 13.23
CA VAL A 73 -21.73 32.24 13.67
C VAL A 73 -21.85 31.97 15.17
N MET A 74 -22.14 32.97 15.99
CA MET A 74 -22.24 32.86 17.45
C MET A 74 -23.63 33.26 17.95
N ALA A 75 -24.13 32.58 18.98
CA ALA A 75 -25.28 33.00 19.78
C ALA A 75 -25.06 32.59 21.24
N SER A 76 -25.42 33.46 22.19
CA SER A 76 -25.33 33.19 23.63
C SER A 76 -23.96 32.70 24.12
N GLY A 77 -22.88 33.23 23.54
CA GLY A 77 -21.50 32.87 23.91
C GLY A 77 -21.00 31.53 23.33
N GLN A 78 -21.80 30.84 22.51
CA GLN A 78 -21.41 29.59 21.86
C GLN A 78 -21.42 29.69 20.34
N ILE A 79 -20.50 28.98 19.68
CA ILE A 79 -20.47 28.89 18.21
C ILE A 79 -21.59 27.95 17.74
N LYS A 80 -22.45 28.45 16.84
CA LYS A 80 -23.58 27.72 16.28
C LYS A 80 -23.08 26.50 15.50
N GLU A 81 -23.82 25.39 15.57
CA GLU A 81 -23.55 24.22 14.73
C GLU A 81 -23.88 24.46 13.25
N ARG A 82 -24.84 25.36 12.98
CA ARG A 82 -25.22 25.80 11.63
C ARG A 82 -25.30 27.31 11.58
N ALA A 83 -24.65 27.90 10.59
CA ALA A 83 -24.71 29.33 10.31
C ALA A 83 -25.53 29.60 9.04
N SER A 84 -26.08 30.81 8.95
CA SER A 84 -26.85 31.27 7.80
C SER A 84 -26.34 32.65 7.39
N VAL A 85 -25.82 32.78 6.18
CA VAL A 85 -25.28 34.04 5.65
C VAL A 85 -26.00 34.43 4.37
N LEU A 86 -26.36 35.71 4.24
CA LEU A 86 -26.95 36.27 3.02
C LEU A 86 -25.87 36.48 1.95
N GLN A 87 -26.00 35.84 0.79
CA GLN A 87 -25.01 36.00 -0.28
C GLN A 87 -25.13 37.36 -0.98
N SER A 88 -24.00 38.05 -1.17
CA SER A 88 -23.97 39.40 -1.76
C SER A 88 -24.50 39.43 -3.20
N LYS A 89 -24.25 38.39 -4.01
CA LYS A 89 -24.64 38.36 -5.43
C LYS A 89 -26.09 37.96 -5.66
N THR A 90 -26.60 37.02 -4.86
CA THR A 90 -27.92 36.41 -5.08
C THR A 90 -28.97 36.87 -4.09
N GLN A 91 -28.58 37.58 -3.02
CA GLN A 91 -29.45 38.05 -1.94
C GLN A 91 -30.30 36.91 -1.33
N LYS A 92 -29.77 35.67 -1.36
CA LYS A 92 -30.41 34.49 -0.79
C LYS A 92 -29.63 34.00 0.43
N PRO A 93 -30.33 33.59 1.52
CA PRO A 93 -29.67 33.01 2.69
C PRO A 93 -29.12 31.64 2.33
N VAL A 94 -27.87 31.38 2.69
CA VAL A 94 -27.23 30.08 2.54
C VAL A 94 -26.90 29.55 3.92
N ARG A 95 -27.49 28.40 4.24
CA ARG A 95 -27.23 27.65 5.47
C ARG A 95 -26.09 26.66 5.23
N PHE A 96 -25.15 26.60 6.16
CA PHE A 96 -24.06 25.63 6.15
C PHE A 96 -23.75 25.16 7.57
N GLU A 97 -23.20 23.96 7.67
CA GLU A 97 -22.75 23.36 8.92
C GLU A 97 -21.33 23.81 9.25
N ILE A 98 -21.10 24.10 10.53
CA ILE A 98 -19.78 24.40 11.10
C ILE A 98 -19.33 23.15 11.84
N SER A 99 -18.33 22.46 11.30
CA SER A 99 -17.76 21.25 11.91
C SER A 99 -17.16 21.55 13.27
N GLU A 100 -17.11 20.53 14.14
CA GLU A 100 -16.55 20.62 15.49
C GLU A 100 -15.14 21.21 15.51
N GLY A 101 -14.23 20.75 14.65
CA GLY A 101 -12.88 21.32 14.54
C GLY A 101 -12.86 22.79 14.09
N THR A 102 -13.82 23.21 13.26
CA THR A 102 -13.97 24.61 12.90
C THR A 102 -14.49 25.43 14.08
N ARG A 103 -15.46 24.90 14.84
CA ARG A 103 -15.99 25.55 16.07
C ARG A 103 -14.86 25.79 17.07
N ALA A 104 -14.05 24.77 17.37
CA ALA A 104 -12.92 24.90 18.29
C ALA A 104 -11.88 25.95 17.82
N SER A 105 -11.57 25.98 16.51
CA SER A 105 -10.64 27.00 15.98
C SER A 105 -11.20 28.41 16.02
N VAL A 106 -12.52 28.57 15.84
CA VAL A 106 -13.20 29.87 15.93
C VAL A 106 -13.30 30.33 17.39
N GLU A 107 -13.59 29.43 18.33
CA GLU A 107 -13.59 29.74 19.77
C GLU A 107 -12.23 30.28 20.21
N LYS A 108 -11.13 29.60 19.87
CA LYS A 108 -9.76 30.08 20.14
C LYS A 108 -9.42 31.40 19.46
N TRP A 109 -10.03 31.70 18.31
CA TRP A 109 -9.88 33.00 17.65
C TRP A 109 -10.67 34.10 18.36
N MET A 110 -11.83 33.79 18.93
CA MET A 110 -12.65 34.74 19.69
C MET A 110 -12.02 35.19 21.00
N GLU A 111 -11.07 34.41 21.53
CA GLU A 111 -10.27 34.76 22.72
C GLU A 111 -9.18 35.83 22.44
N ASP A 112 -8.91 36.13 21.17
CA ASP A 112 -7.90 37.12 20.79
C ASP A 112 -8.35 38.56 21.10
N GLU A 113 -7.43 39.42 21.54
CA GLU A 113 -7.71 40.82 21.89
C GLU A 113 -8.35 41.60 20.71
N LEU A 114 -8.04 41.22 19.47
CA LEU A 114 -8.60 41.83 18.26
C LEU A 114 -10.09 41.56 18.07
N MET A 115 -10.65 40.56 18.76
CA MET A 115 -12.07 40.20 18.66
C MET A 115 -12.95 40.92 19.67
N VAL A 116 -12.36 41.58 20.67
CA VAL A 116 -13.09 42.37 21.67
C VAL A 116 -13.81 43.53 20.96
N GLY A 117 -15.15 43.49 20.96
CA GLY A 117 -15.99 44.51 20.34
C GLY A 117 -16.06 44.49 18.81
N SER A 118 -15.50 43.45 18.15
CA SER A 118 -15.55 43.34 16.69
C SER A 118 -16.94 42.94 16.17
N GLU A 119 -17.48 43.69 15.20
CA GLU A 119 -18.72 43.31 14.50
C GLU A 119 -18.48 42.15 13.52
N TYR A 120 -17.32 42.13 12.88
CA TYR A 120 -16.97 41.18 11.84
C TYR A 120 -16.12 40.04 12.39
N LEU A 121 -16.30 38.84 11.83
CA LEU A 121 -15.52 37.67 12.23
C LEU A 121 -14.04 37.79 11.84
N TRP A 122 -13.73 38.62 10.83
CA TRP A 122 -12.39 38.81 10.27
C TRP A 122 -11.99 40.30 10.23
N PRO A 123 -11.71 40.92 11.38
CA PRO A 123 -11.39 42.34 11.46
C PRO A 123 -10.12 42.72 10.68
N GLY A 124 -10.12 43.93 10.12
CA GLY A 124 -8.93 44.53 9.50
C GLY A 124 -7.97 45.08 10.56
N ARG A 125 -6.67 45.15 10.24
CA ARG A 125 -5.65 45.77 11.14
C ARG A 125 -5.64 47.31 11.13
N PHE A 126 -6.42 47.94 10.22
CA PHE A 126 -6.48 49.40 10.08
C PHE A 126 -7.88 49.88 10.47
N HIS A 127 -7.94 50.90 11.34
CA HIS A 127 -9.18 51.43 11.90
C HIS A 127 -10.24 51.89 10.85
N GLU A 128 -9.82 52.22 9.62
CA GLU A 128 -10.72 52.62 8.54
C GLU A 128 -11.44 51.44 7.84
N ARG A 129 -11.02 50.18 8.05
CA ARG A 129 -11.62 49.00 7.40
C ARG A 129 -12.08 47.98 8.43
N LEU A 130 -13.39 47.83 8.53
CA LEU A 130 -14.06 46.95 9.50
C LEU A 130 -13.74 45.46 9.34
N HIS A 131 -13.35 45.02 8.14
CA HIS A 131 -12.98 43.62 7.88
C HIS A 131 -11.86 43.50 6.83
N ILE A 132 -11.22 42.33 6.75
CA ILE A 132 -10.20 42.05 5.72
C ILE A 132 -10.79 42.17 4.30
N SER A 133 -10.02 42.72 3.37
CA SER A 133 -10.43 42.82 1.98
C SER A 133 -10.28 41.48 1.25
N THR A 134 -11.06 41.26 0.20
CA THR A 134 -10.92 40.07 -0.68
C THR A 134 -9.50 39.93 -1.26
N ARG A 135 -8.79 41.05 -1.47
CA ARG A 135 -7.40 41.06 -1.94
C ARG A 135 -6.42 40.59 -0.86
N GLN A 136 -6.63 41.01 0.39
CA GLN A 136 -5.87 40.49 1.54
C GLN A 136 -6.13 39.01 1.72
N TYR A 137 -7.39 38.57 1.67
CA TYR A 137 -7.73 37.15 1.71
C TYR A 137 -7.07 36.33 0.59
N ALA A 138 -7.05 36.84 -0.65
CA ALA A 138 -6.37 36.17 -1.75
C ALA A 138 -4.85 36.05 -1.54
N ARG A 139 -4.22 37.02 -0.85
CA ARG A 139 -2.80 36.94 -0.49
C ARG A 139 -2.57 35.91 0.62
N ILE A 140 -3.40 35.91 1.66
CA ILE A 140 -3.37 34.91 2.74
C ILE A 140 -3.50 33.49 2.16
N VAL A 141 -4.45 33.26 1.24
CA VAL A 141 -4.61 31.96 0.56
C VAL A 141 -3.37 31.58 -0.25
N ARG A 142 -2.73 32.56 -0.92
CA ARG A 142 -1.47 32.32 -1.64
C ARG A 142 -0.38 31.86 -0.68
N ASP A 143 -0.24 32.54 0.45
CA ASP A 143 0.79 32.27 1.45
C ASP A 143 0.61 30.86 2.07
N TRP A 144 -0.65 30.46 2.36
CA TRP A 144 -0.95 29.09 2.80
C TRP A 144 -0.55 28.04 1.77
N VAL A 145 -0.87 28.26 0.49
CA VAL A 145 -0.55 27.34 -0.61
C VAL A 145 0.96 27.23 -0.81
N THR A 146 1.68 28.36 -0.84
CA THR A 146 3.14 28.37 -0.99
C THR A 146 3.84 27.74 0.20
N SER A 147 3.29 27.87 1.41
CA SER A 147 3.90 27.28 2.61
C SER A 147 4.09 25.78 2.46
N ILE A 148 3.11 25.06 1.89
CA ILE A 148 3.18 23.61 1.68
C ILE A 148 3.84 23.19 0.35
N GLY A 149 4.57 24.11 -0.30
CA GLY A 149 5.32 23.81 -1.54
C GLY A 149 4.45 23.68 -2.80
N LEU A 150 3.20 24.18 -2.79
CA LEU A 150 2.34 24.16 -3.97
C LEU A 150 2.52 25.41 -4.84
N GLU A 151 2.33 25.24 -6.15
CA GLU A 151 2.40 26.34 -7.12
C GLU A 151 1.27 27.36 -6.91
N ALA A 152 1.62 28.58 -6.52
CA ALA A 152 0.67 29.66 -6.22
C ALA A 152 -0.28 30.01 -7.39
N SER A 153 0.13 29.77 -8.63
CA SER A 153 -0.66 30.12 -9.82
C SER A 153 -1.87 29.19 -9.99
N ALA A 154 -1.78 27.92 -9.56
CA ALA A 154 -2.83 26.92 -9.73
C ALA A 154 -3.96 26.99 -8.69
N TYR A 155 -3.75 27.71 -7.58
CA TYR A 155 -4.69 27.80 -6.45
C TYR A 155 -5.12 29.24 -6.16
N GLY A 156 -6.25 29.41 -5.48
CA GLY A 156 -6.74 30.73 -5.08
C GLY A 156 -7.97 30.65 -4.19
N THR A 157 -8.64 31.78 -3.96
CA THR A 157 -9.83 31.84 -3.08
C THR A 157 -10.94 30.89 -3.54
N HIS A 158 -11.06 30.63 -4.84
CA HIS A 158 -12.01 29.67 -5.39
C HIS A 158 -11.65 28.20 -5.11
N SER A 159 -10.36 27.89 -4.89
CA SER A 159 -9.91 26.56 -4.47
C SER A 159 -10.54 26.14 -3.15
N MET A 160 -10.58 27.04 -2.16
CA MET A 160 -11.17 26.76 -0.83
C MET A 160 -12.62 26.31 -0.94
N ARG A 161 -13.41 27.05 -1.74
CA ARG A 161 -14.81 26.74 -2.01
C ARG A 161 -15.01 25.38 -2.68
N ARG A 162 -14.12 25.02 -3.61
CA ARG A 162 -14.20 23.77 -4.38
C ARG A 162 -13.74 22.56 -3.57
N THR A 163 -12.73 22.72 -2.70
CA THR A 163 -12.11 21.65 -1.91
C THR A 163 -13.14 20.72 -1.28
N LYS A 164 -14.01 21.22 -0.38
CA LYS A 164 -14.97 20.36 0.32
C LYS A 164 -16.02 19.76 -0.64
N VAL A 165 -16.38 20.45 -1.73
CA VAL A 165 -17.34 19.93 -2.73
C VAL A 165 -16.72 18.78 -3.53
N THR A 166 -15.48 18.95 -4.01
CA THR A 166 -14.74 17.90 -4.70
C THR A 166 -14.47 16.70 -3.79
N GLN A 167 -14.15 16.92 -2.50
CA GLN A 167 -13.97 15.82 -1.55
C GLN A 167 -15.28 15.08 -1.27
N ILE A 168 -16.41 15.79 -1.13
CA ILE A 168 -17.72 15.15 -1.00
C ILE A 168 -18.04 14.33 -2.25
N TYR A 169 -17.80 14.87 -3.45
CA TYR A 169 -18.00 14.14 -4.70
C TYR A 169 -17.13 12.89 -4.79
N LYS A 170 -15.82 13.02 -4.52
CA LYS A 170 -14.87 11.90 -4.51
C LYS A 170 -15.22 10.82 -3.48
N LYS A 171 -15.61 11.22 -2.26
CA LYS A 171 -15.94 10.27 -1.18
C LYS A 171 -17.31 9.63 -1.33
N THR A 172 -18.29 10.38 -1.82
CA THR A 172 -19.67 9.90 -1.86
C THR A 172 -20.03 9.29 -3.20
N GLY A 173 -19.34 9.60 -4.31
CA GLY A 173 -19.70 9.16 -5.67
C GLY A 173 -21.16 9.48 -6.05
N ASN A 174 -21.81 10.37 -5.29
CA ASN A 174 -23.25 10.49 -5.24
C ASN A 174 -23.71 11.71 -6.06
N LEU A 175 -23.85 11.51 -7.37
CA LEU A 175 -24.60 12.43 -8.25
C LEU A 175 -26.08 12.52 -7.85
N ARG A 176 -26.60 11.68 -6.95
CA ARG A 176 -28.00 11.73 -6.47
C ARG A 176 -28.34 13.01 -5.71
N ALA A 177 -27.34 13.75 -5.24
CA ALA A 177 -27.52 15.12 -4.73
C ALA A 177 -27.68 16.18 -5.85
N VAL A 178 -27.32 15.85 -7.10
CA VAL A 178 -27.59 16.62 -8.33
C VAL A 178 -28.86 16.10 -9.04
N GLN A 179 -29.38 14.96 -8.60
CA GLN A 179 -30.51 14.22 -9.18
C GLN A 179 -31.89 14.68 -8.67
N LEU A 180 -31.97 15.76 -7.90
CA LEU A 180 -33.23 16.42 -7.56
C LEU A 180 -33.69 17.35 -8.72
N LEU A 181 -33.91 16.73 -9.89
CA LEU A 181 -34.47 17.26 -11.15
C LEU A 181 -33.43 17.61 -12.22
N LEU A 182 -33.85 17.51 -13.49
CA LEU A 182 -33.27 18.09 -14.71
C LEU A 182 -33.07 19.60 -14.50
N SER A 183 -32.08 19.90 -13.66
CA SER A 183 -31.87 21.21 -13.08
C SER A 183 -30.88 21.98 -13.93
N PRO A 184 -30.87 23.31 -13.84
CA PRO A 184 -29.83 24.13 -14.45
C PRO A 184 -28.41 23.69 -14.08
N ALA A 185 -28.22 23.05 -12.92
CA ALA A 185 -26.92 22.52 -12.50
C ALA A 185 -26.50 21.28 -13.32
N ALA A 186 -27.41 20.33 -13.57
CA ALA A 186 -27.12 19.14 -14.37
C ALA A 186 -26.94 19.50 -15.86
N ALA A 187 -27.73 20.44 -16.38
CA ALA A 187 -27.58 20.96 -17.74
C ALA A 187 -26.20 21.63 -17.93
N ALA A 188 -25.72 22.36 -16.93
CA ALA A 188 -24.38 22.95 -16.95
C ALA A 188 -23.24 21.92 -16.94
N LEU A 189 -23.46 20.72 -16.40
CA LEU A 189 -22.48 19.63 -16.45
C LEU A 189 -22.37 19.06 -17.88
N VAL A 190 -23.52 18.81 -18.52
CA VAL A 190 -23.58 18.34 -19.91
C VAL A 190 -23.02 19.40 -20.88
N GLY A 191 -23.22 20.68 -20.60
CA GLY A 191 -22.64 21.77 -21.40
C GLY A 191 -21.14 22.03 -21.19
N CYS A 192 -20.39 21.17 -20.49
CA CYS A 192 -18.98 21.39 -20.17
C CYS A 192 -18.07 20.30 -20.75
N GLN A 193 -17.37 20.62 -21.84
CA GLN A 193 -16.43 19.72 -22.55
C GLN A 193 -15.39 19.04 -21.65
N HIS A 194 -14.88 19.74 -20.63
CA HIS A 194 -13.90 19.14 -19.71
C HIS A 194 -14.50 17.98 -18.89
N ILE A 195 -15.78 18.06 -18.56
CA ILE A 195 -16.47 17.00 -17.81
C ILE A 195 -16.71 15.79 -18.71
N TRP A 196 -16.95 16.00 -20.01
CA TRP A 196 -17.02 14.92 -20.98
C TRP A 196 -15.70 14.15 -21.07
N ALA A 197 -14.59 14.87 -21.29
CA ALA A 197 -13.26 14.26 -21.31
C ALA A 197 -12.94 13.48 -20.02
N MET A 198 -13.27 14.05 -18.85
CA MET A 198 -13.04 13.39 -17.56
C MET A 198 -13.92 12.16 -17.35
N ASP A 199 -15.19 12.21 -17.75
CA ASP A 199 -16.12 11.10 -17.54
C ASP A 199 -15.93 9.96 -18.53
N GLU A 200 -15.51 10.25 -19.77
CA GLU A 200 -15.07 9.25 -20.75
C GLU A 200 -13.82 8.52 -20.28
N TYR A 201 -12.80 9.28 -19.84
CA TYR A 201 -11.58 8.69 -19.28
C TYR A 201 -11.91 7.76 -18.11
N ARG A 202 -12.76 8.23 -17.18
CA ARG A 202 -13.27 7.41 -16.07
C ARG A 202 -14.00 6.16 -16.58
N TRP A 203 -14.90 6.30 -17.55
CA TRP A 203 -15.71 5.19 -18.09
C TRP A 203 -14.85 4.09 -18.72
N GLN A 204 -13.87 4.47 -19.55
CA GLN A 204 -12.94 3.52 -20.17
C GLN A 204 -12.20 2.69 -19.12
N HIS A 205 -11.69 3.33 -18.07
CA HIS A 205 -10.96 2.67 -16.98
C HIS A 205 -11.88 1.81 -16.11
N ASP A 206 -13.10 2.27 -15.81
CA ASP A 206 -14.06 1.49 -15.03
C ASP A 206 -14.58 0.25 -15.77
N VAL A 207 -14.74 0.30 -17.10
CA VAL A 207 -15.14 -0.85 -17.93
C VAL A 207 -14.03 -1.90 -17.99
N GLN A 208 -12.76 -1.47 -18.00
CA GLN A 208 -11.59 -2.34 -17.97
C GLN A 208 -11.30 -2.94 -16.58
N GLY A 209 -12.13 -2.67 -15.56
CA GLY A 209 -11.88 -3.10 -14.17
C GLY A 209 -10.69 -2.40 -13.49
N LEU A 210 -10.06 -1.43 -14.18
CA LEU A 210 -8.92 -0.66 -13.71
C LEU A 210 -9.43 0.61 -13.03
N HIS A 211 -9.88 0.49 -11.79
CA HIS A 211 -10.38 1.63 -11.03
C HIS A 211 -9.24 2.58 -10.65
N SER A 212 -9.11 3.70 -11.37
CA SER A 212 -8.08 4.72 -11.11
C SER A 212 -8.08 5.29 -9.68
N ASN A 213 -9.19 5.17 -8.96
CA ASN A 213 -9.33 5.52 -7.54
C ASN A 213 -8.82 4.44 -6.57
N GLU A 214 -8.49 3.24 -7.05
CA GLU A 214 -7.83 2.16 -6.30
C GLU A 214 -6.29 2.20 -6.43
N ILE A 215 -5.78 3.02 -7.36
CA ILE A 215 -4.34 3.25 -7.55
C ILE A 215 -3.72 3.81 -6.26
N GLY A 216 -2.76 3.04 -5.71
CA GLY A 216 -2.08 3.30 -4.44
C GLY A 216 -2.47 2.31 -3.34
N ALA A 217 -3.69 1.80 -3.36
CA ALA A 217 -4.10 0.70 -2.49
C ALA A 217 -3.79 -0.67 -3.12
N SER A 218 -3.90 -0.79 -4.45
CA SER A 218 -3.53 -1.99 -5.21
C SER A 218 -2.01 -2.23 -5.32
N PHE A 219 -1.18 -1.22 -5.02
CA PHE A 219 0.28 -1.29 -5.06
C PHE A 219 0.92 -1.53 -3.67
N GLY A 220 0.13 -1.94 -2.67
CA GLY A 220 0.65 -2.26 -1.33
C GLY A 220 1.10 -1.07 -0.48
N PHE A 221 0.99 0.17 -0.96
CA PHE A 221 1.45 1.37 -0.22
C PHE A 221 0.51 1.84 0.90
N SER A 222 -0.67 1.22 1.06
CA SER A 222 -1.60 1.56 2.14
C SER A 222 -2.23 0.33 2.79
N ASN A 223 -1.94 0.14 4.08
CA ASN A 223 -2.55 -0.88 4.93
C ASN A 223 -3.97 -0.50 5.43
N GLU A 224 -4.72 0.29 4.66
CA GLU A 224 -6.07 0.75 5.02
C GLU A 224 -7.14 -0.07 4.30
N THR A 225 -7.40 -1.29 4.79
CA THR A 225 -8.43 -2.21 4.28
C THR A 225 -9.82 -1.58 4.23
N THR A 226 -10.17 -0.74 5.22
CA THR A 226 -11.44 0.03 5.23
C THR A 226 -11.58 1.03 4.09
N HIS A 227 -10.47 1.58 3.58
CA HIS A 227 -10.53 2.50 2.45
C HIS A 227 -10.80 1.74 1.15
N LEU A 228 -10.14 0.60 0.96
CA LEU A 228 -10.31 -0.27 -0.19
C LEU A 228 -11.72 -0.88 -0.27
N GLU A 229 -12.29 -1.30 0.86
CA GLU A 229 -13.70 -1.74 0.93
C GLU A 229 -14.69 -0.61 0.59
N ALA A 230 -14.43 0.62 1.07
CA ALA A 230 -15.25 1.78 0.73
C ALA A 230 -15.17 2.12 -0.77
N LEU A 231 -13.98 1.98 -1.38
CA LEU A 231 -13.77 2.15 -2.83
C LEU A 231 -14.49 1.06 -3.62
N LYS A 232 -14.33 -0.22 -3.25
CA LYS A 232 -15.07 -1.35 -3.87
C LYS A 232 -16.59 -1.17 -3.80
N ARG A 233 -17.12 -0.75 -2.64
CA ARG A 233 -18.54 -0.44 -2.46
C ARG A 233 -19.00 0.79 -3.25
N LEU A 234 -18.12 1.74 -3.50
CA LEU A 234 -18.40 2.90 -4.35
C LEU A 234 -18.41 2.50 -5.83
N ASN A 235 -17.48 1.63 -6.24
CA ASN A 235 -17.33 1.12 -7.60
C ASN A 235 -18.51 0.19 -8.00
N SER A 236 -19.08 -0.56 -7.05
CA SER A 236 -20.24 -1.42 -7.31
C SER A 236 -21.58 -0.69 -7.52
N ARG A 237 -21.62 0.64 -7.43
CA ARG A 237 -22.88 1.40 -7.52
C ARG A 237 -23.45 1.41 -8.94
N PRO A 238 -24.78 1.30 -9.11
CA PRO A 238 -25.42 1.33 -10.43
C PRO A 238 -25.14 2.59 -11.26
N SER A 239 -24.88 3.74 -10.62
CA SER A 239 -24.54 4.98 -11.32
C SER A 239 -23.16 4.95 -11.97
N ARG A 240 -22.23 4.11 -11.49
CA ARG A 240 -20.91 3.93 -12.09
C ARG A 240 -20.98 3.19 -13.42
N LYS A 241 -22.07 2.45 -13.66
CA LYS A 241 -22.43 1.79 -14.93
C LYS A 241 -23.03 2.73 -15.98
N LYS A 242 -23.01 4.05 -15.74
CA LYS A 242 -23.50 5.06 -16.67
C LYS A 242 -22.41 6.09 -16.93
N ASN A 243 -22.49 6.77 -18.06
CA ASN A 243 -21.60 7.88 -18.43
C ASN A 243 -22.41 9.15 -18.74
N ILE A 244 -21.70 10.24 -19.01
CA ILE A 244 -22.27 11.54 -19.34
C ILE A 244 -23.11 11.51 -20.61
N ARG A 245 -22.79 10.63 -21.57
CA ARG A 245 -23.61 10.44 -22.79
C ARG A 245 -25.03 10.02 -22.42
N TRP A 246 -25.20 9.12 -21.45
CA TRP A 246 -26.53 8.73 -20.97
C TRP A 246 -27.33 9.94 -20.43
N LEU A 247 -26.67 10.85 -19.70
CA LEU A 247 -27.30 12.06 -19.18
C LEU A 247 -27.63 13.06 -20.30
N ALA A 248 -26.74 13.24 -21.26
CA ALA A 248 -26.97 14.08 -22.43
C ALA A 248 -28.16 13.56 -23.24
N THR A 249 -28.20 12.27 -23.57
CA THR A 249 -29.34 11.62 -24.24
C THR A 249 -30.63 11.82 -23.47
N ALA A 250 -30.62 11.75 -22.13
CA ALA A 250 -31.80 12.04 -21.33
C ALA A 250 -32.28 13.50 -21.49
N PHE A 251 -31.39 14.49 -21.56
CA PHE A 251 -31.78 15.88 -21.83
C PHE A 251 -32.33 16.09 -23.25
N ILE A 252 -31.79 15.37 -24.24
CA ILE A 252 -32.13 15.52 -25.66
C ILE A 252 -33.44 14.81 -26.01
N LEU A 253 -33.67 13.61 -25.48
CA LEU A 253 -34.87 12.81 -25.76
C LEU A 253 -36.07 13.16 -24.86
N THR A 254 -35.84 13.73 -23.68
CA THR A 254 -36.93 14.09 -22.76
C THR A 254 -37.36 15.54 -22.99
N ALA A 255 -38.65 15.78 -23.21
CA ALA A 255 -39.20 17.14 -23.27
C ALA A 255 -39.04 17.84 -21.91
N ASN A 256 -38.09 18.79 -21.81
CA ASN A 256 -37.82 19.57 -20.61
C ASN A 256 -37.37 20.99 -20.94
N ASP A 257 -37.56 21.94 -20.02
CA ASP A 257 -37.27 23.36 -20.20
C ASP A 257 -35.77 23.69 -20.37
N GLN A 258 -34.87 22.72 -20.13
CA GLN A 258 -33.43 22.87 -20.32
C GLN A 258 -32.95 22.27 -21.65
N ARG A 259 -33.78 21.48 -22.37
CA ARG A 259 -33.40 20.81 -23.62
C ARG A 259 -32.82 21.78 -24.64
N ALA A 260 -33.51 22.89 -24.90
CA ALA A 260 -33.06 23.90 -25.84
C ALA A 260 -31.68 24.46 -25.49
N LYS A 261 -31.41 24.69 -24.20
CA LYS A 261 -30.11 25.20 -23.71
C LYS A 261 -29.00 24.16 -23.80
N VAL A 262 -29.33 22.89 -23.58
CA VAL A 262 -28.37 21.79 -23.72
C VAL A 262 -28.03 21.56 -25.19
N VAL A 263 -29.04 21.57 -26.08
CA VAL A 263 -28.85 21.51 -27.53
C VAL A 263 -27.95 22.65 -27.99
N GLU A 264 -28.30 23.90 -27.67
CA GLU A 264 -27.51 25.09 -28.01
C GLU A 264 -26.06 24.95 -27.52
N LYS A 265 -25.87 24.48 -26.28
CA LYS A 265 -24.54 24.38 -25.69
C LYS A 265 -23.70 23.24 -26.26
N LEU A 266 -24.29 22.11 -26.60
CA LEU A 266 -23.60 21.00 -27.25
C LEU A 266 -23.25 21.35 -28.70
N SER A 267 -24.17 22.00 -29.43
CA SER A 267 -23.92 22.47 -30.79
C SER A 267 -22.81 23.53 -30.86
N SER A 268 -22.55 24.27 -29.78
CA SER A 268 -21.47 25.26 -29.73
C SER A 268 -20.07 24.68 -29.45
N PHE A 269 -19.96 23.37 -29.19
CA PHE A 269 -18.68 22.75 -28.80
C PHE A 269 -17.57 22.91 -29.86
N PRO A 270 -17.81 22.67 -31.17
CA PRO A 270 -16.77 22.81 -32.19
C PRO A 270 -16.26 24.25 -32.32
N SER A 271 -17.11 25.23 -32.00
CA SER A 271 -16.76 26.66 -32.00
C SER A 271 -16.14 27.18 -30.70
N GLU A 272 -16.21 26.41 -29.60
CA GLU A 272 -15.74 26.81 -28.27
C GLU A 272 -14.79 25.76 -27.68
N LEU A 273 -13.65 25.55 -28.34
CA LEU A 273 -12.70 24.51 -27.96
C LEU A 273 -12.14 24.71 -26.53
N PRO A 274 -11.89 23.61 -25.78
CA PRO A 274 -11.62 23.63 -24.35
C PRO A 274 -10.15 23.92 -24.01
N PHE A 275 -9.54 24.93 -24.63
CA PHE A 275 -8.17 25.32 -24.34
C PHE A 275 -8.00 25.80 -22.89
N THR A 276 -6.86 25.46 -22.30
CA THR A 276 -6.51 25.79 -20.90
C THR A 276 -5.38 26.82 -20.79
N HIS A 277 -4.65 27.05 -21.88
CA HIS A 277 -3.55 28.00 -21.96
C HIS A 277 -3.67 28.86 -23.24
N GLU A 278 -3.31 30.14 -23.12
CA GLU A 278 -3.22 31.08 -24.23
C GLU A 278 -2.03 30.68 -25.13
N GLY A 279 -2.26 30.49 -26.43
CA GLY A 279 -1.28 29.93 -27.40
C GLY A 279 -1.49 28.45 -27.76
N GLN A 280 -2.42 27.74 -27.10
CA GLN A 280 -2.83 26.38 -27.54
C GLN A 280 -3.65 26.39 -28.84
N GLU A 281 -4.18 27.56 -29.19
CA GLU A 281 -4.87 27.80 -30.45
C GLU A 281 -3.91 27.90 -31.65
N ASP A 282 -2.59 28.02 -31.40
CA ASP A 282 -1.53 28.06 -32.42
C ASP A 282 -0.92 26.67 -32.69
N ASP A 283 -1.36 25.62 -31.97
CA ASP A 283 -0.90 24.23 -32.13
C ASP A 283 -1.93 23.44 -32.96
N ASP A 284 -1.65 23.29 -34.25
CA ASP A 284 -2.55 22.68 -35.23
C ASP A 284 -2.96 21.24 -34.84
N GLU A 285 -2.06 20.45 -34.24
CA GLU A 285 -2.36 19.08 -33.81
C GLU A 285 -3.33 19.07 -32.61
N LEU A 286 -3.09 19.96 -31.63
CA LEU A 286 -3.94 20.08 -30.45
C LEU A 286 -5.33 20.65 -30.78
N VAL A 287 -5.38 21.61 -31.71
CA VAL A 287 -6.63 22.16 -32.25
C VAL A 287 -7.43 21.06 -32.94
N ALA A 288 -6.80 20.29 -33.84
CA ALA A 288 -7.44 19.18 -34.53
C ALA A 288 -7.99 18.13 -33.55
N PHE A 289 -7.21 17.77 -32.51
CA PHE A 289 -7.63 16.84 -31.47
C PHE A 289 -8.89 17.31 -30.72
N PHE A 290 -8.93 18.58 -30.31
CA PHE A 290 -10.10 19.10 -29.60
C PHE A 290 -11.31 19.29 -30.51
N LEU A 291 -11.10 19.72 -31.74
CA LEU A 291 -12.16 19.91 -32.72
C LEU A 291 -12.88 18.60 -33.01
N HIS A 292 -12.12 17.54 -33.27
CA HIS A 292 -12.64 16.20 -33.49
C HIS A 292 -13.57 15.74 -32.36
N ARG A 293 -13.09 15.78 -31.11
CA ARG A 293 -13.90 15.38 -29.93
C ARG A 293 -15.13 16.26 -29.73
N ALA A 294 -14.98 17.57 -29.98
CA ALA A 294 -16.08 18.52 -29.88
C ALA A 294 -17.19 18.23 -30.90
N GLU A 295 -16.83 17.83 -32.12
CA GLU A 295 -17.77 17.41 -33.16
C GLU A 295 -18.49 16.11 -32.83
N GLU A 296 -17.81 15.13 -32.23
CA GLU A 296 -18.43 13.89 -31.73
C GLU A 296 -19.48 14.17 -30.66
N TRP A 297 -19.16 15.02 -29.68
CA TRP A 297 -20.08 15.36 -28.61
C TRP A 297 -21.23 16.25 -29.09
N ALA A 298 -20.99 17.14 -30.06
CA ALA A 298 -22.02 17.98 -30.66
C ALA A 298 -23.04 17.17 -31.46
N ALA A 299 -22.64 16.05 -32.07
CA ALA A 299 -23.55 15.17 -32.81
C ALA A 299 -24.70 14.63 -31.95
N MET A 300 -24.52 14.51 -30.63
CA MET A 300 -25.56 14.11 -29.69
C MET A 300 -26.70 15.14 -29.55
N ALA A 301 -26.47 16.39 -29.97
CA ALA A 301 -27.51 17.42 -29.95
C ALA A 301 -28.53 17.25 -31.08
N ASP A 302 -28.15 16.57 -32.16
CA ASP A 302 -29.00 16.37 -33.32
C ASP A 302 -29.91 15.15 -33.13
N LEU A 303 -31.21 15.38 -33.22
CA LEU A 303 -32.24 14.33 -33.11
C LEU A 303 -32.23 13.37 -34.29
N SER A 304 -31.70 13.78 -35.45
CA SER A 304 -31.60 12.94 -36.63
C SER A 304 -30.64 11.75 -36.43
N ASN A 305 -29.69 11.89 -35.51
CA ASN A 305 -28.74 10.85 -35.12
C ASN A 305 -29.33 9.84 -34.12
N TYR A 306 -30.65 9.85 -33.86
CA TYR A 306 -31.32 8.90 -32.99
C TYR A 306 -32.32 8.06 -33.78
N ALA A 307 -32.12 6.74 -33.77
CA ALA A 307 -32.96 5.78 -34.46
C ALA A 307 -33.72 4.89 -33.47
N GLN A 308 -34.89 4.42 -33.90
CA GLN A 308 -35.70 3.47 -33.16
C GLN A 308 -35.17 2.05 -33.41
N LEU A 309 -34.89 1.30 -32.35
CA LEU A 309 -34.48 -0.10 -32.41
C LEU A 309 -35.50 -0.96 -31.67
N GLU A 310 -35.91 -2.07 -32.29
CA GLU A 310 -36.65 -3.12 -31.59
C GLU A 310 -35.67 -3.97 -30.79
N THR A 311 -35.98 -4.19 -29.51
CA THR A 311 -35.22 -5.08 -28.63
C THR A 311 -35.87 -6.46 -28.62
N ASP A 312 -35.07 -7.51 -28.40
CA ASP A 312 -35.50 -8.93 -28.43
C ASP A 312 -36.70 -9.24 -27.52
N ASP A 313 -36.94 -8.42 -26.50
CA ASP A 313 -38.09 -8.47 -25.57
C ASP A 313 -39.39 -7.83 -26.12
N GLY A 314 -39.42 -7.38 -27.38
CA GLY A 314 -40.56 -6.68 -27.99
C GLY A 314 -40.74 -5.24 -27.50
N LYS A 315 -39.71 -4.63 -26.89
CA LYS A 315 -39.73 -3.21 -26.49
C LYS A 315 -39.03 -2.35 -27.53
N VAL A 316 -39.51 -1.13 -27.68
CA VAL A 316 -38.91 -0.12 -28.53
C VAL A 316 -37.86 0.67 -27.74
N GLY A 317 -36.60 0.56 -28.14
CA GLY A 317 -35.48 1.40 -27.69
C GLY A 317 -35.20 2.54 -28.66
N VAL A 318 -34.55 3.59 -28.18
CA VAL A 318 -33.99 4.67 -29.02
C VAL A 318 -32.48 4.68 -28.82
N ALA A 319 -31.72 4.49 -29.90
CA ALA A 319 -30.26 4.45 -29.88
C ALA A 319 -29.65 5.57 -30.70
N PHE A 320 -28.47 6.02 -30.26
CA PHE A 320 -27.68 7.02 -30.97
C PHE A 320 -26.86 6.34 -32.08
N GLN A 321 -27.06 6.75 -33.33
CA GLN A 321 -26.39 6.26 -34.54
C GLN A 321 -25.92 7.48 -35.36
N PRO A 322 -24.67 7.93 -35.20
CA PRO A 322 -24.11 9.03 -35.99
C PRO A 322 -23.76 8.57 -37.43
N SER A 323 -23.69 9.51 -38.39
CA SER A 323 -23.35 9.23 -39.80
C SER A 323 -21.87 8.83 -40.05
N ASP A 324 -21.65 8.07 -41.13
CA ASP A 324 -20.61 7.03 -41.38
C ASP A 324 -19.10 7.30 -41.14
N GLU A 325 -18.50 8.49 -41.34
CA GLU A 325 -17.01 8.62 -41.25
C GLU A 325 -16.43 8.52 -39.81
N ARG A 326 -17.26 8.75 -38.78
CA ARG A 326 -16.83 8.73 -37.36
C ARG A 326 -16.94 7.34 -36.73
N VAL A 327 -17.62 6.42 -37.40
CA VAL A 327 -17.73 5.01 -37.01
C VAL A 327 -16.38 4.31 -37.20
N GLN A 328 -15.63 4.64 -38.25
CA GLN A 328 -14.34 4.02 -38.56
C GLN A 328 -13.26 4.24 -37.48
N GLN A 329 -13.18 5.43 -36.88
CA GLN A 329 -12.24 5.71 -35.79
C GLN A 329 -12.70 5.14 -34.43
N ALA A 330 -14.01 5.00 -34.23
CA ALA A 330 -14.57 4.27 -33.09
C ALA A 330 -14.42 2.74 -33.24
N GLU A 331 -14.45 2.23 -34.47
CA GLU A 331 -14.09 0.85 -34.83
C GLU A 331 -12.61 0.61 -34.58
N GLU A 332 -11.69 1.48 -35.02
CA GLU A 332 -10.25 1.37 -34.69
C GLU A 332 -9.97 1.40 -33.18
N ALA A 333 -10.69 2.22 -32.41
CA ALA A 333 -10.61 2.23 -30.95
C ALA A 333 -11.25 0.97 -30.32
N GLY A 334 -12.30 0.44 -30.95
CA GLY A 334 -12.95 -0.84 -30.61
C GLY A 334 -12.06 -2.05 -30.88
N GLU A 335 -11.35 -2.06 -32.01
CA GLU A 335 -10.36 -3.07 -32.40
C GLU A 335 -9.15 -3.03 -31.46
N ARG A 336 -8.64 -1.84 -31.09
CA ARG A 336 -7.60 -1.73 -30.05
C ARG A 336 -8.07 -2.29 -28.70
N LEU A 337 -9.33 -2.07 -28.33
CA LEU A 337 -9.91 -2.64 -27.11
C LEU A 337 -10.12 -4.16 -27.23
N ALA A 338 -10.49 -4.66 -28.41
CA ALA A 338 -10.63 -6.08 -28.70
C ALA A 338 -9.27 -6.79 -28.57
N HIS A 339 -8.21 -6.27 -29.23
CA HIS A 339 -6.84 -6.76 -29.09
C HIS A 339 -6.33 -6.74 -27.65
N TRP A 340 -6.70 -5.70 -26.89
CA TRP A 340 -6.38 -5.61 -25.46
C TRP A 340 -7.08 -6.72 -24.67
N ASN A 341 -8.36 -6.95 -24.96
CA ASN A 341 -9.16 -7.98 -24.30
C ASN A 341 -8.66 -9.39 -24.64
N GLU A 342 -8.24 -9.67 -25.87
CA GLU A 342 -7.64 -10.95 -26.29
C GLU A 342 -6.41 -11.29 -25.45
N GLY A 343 -5.42 -10.38 -25.39
CA GLY A 343 -4.21 -10.59 -24.60
C GLY A 343 -4.51 -10.78 -23.11
N PHE A 344 -5.48 -10.02 -22.58
CA PHE A 344 -5.91 -10.16 -21.18
C PHE A 344 -6.63 -11.49 -20.91
N GLN A 345 -7.48 -11.96 -21.83
CA GLN A 345 -8.16 -13.24 -21.71
C GLN A 345 -7.17 -14.40 -21.68
N LEU A 346 -6.20 -14.39 -22.60
CA LEU A 346 -5.14 -15.42 -22.66
C LEU A 346 -4.30 -15.43 -21.38
N LEU A 347 -3.85 -14.26 -20.90
CA LEU A 347 -3.09 -14.14 -19.65
C LEU A 347 -3.88 -14.67 -18.46
N LYS A 348 -5.11 -14.21 -18.28
CA LYS A 348 -5.98 -14.61 -17.17
C LYS A 348 -6.23 -16.13 -17.17
N GLN A 349 -6.43 -16.71 -18.35
CA GLN A 349 -6.66 -18.14 -18.47
C GLN A 349 -5.39 -18.94 -18.13
N ALA A 350 -4.23 -18.51 -18.61
CA ALA A 350 -2.95 -19.14 -18.29
C ALA A 350 -2.61 -19.03 -16.79
N GLU A 351 -2.86 -17.88 -16.15
CA GLU A 351 -2.72 -17.71 -14.70
C GLU A 351 -3.60 -18.70 -13.93
N SER A 352 -4.87 -18.83 -14.32
CA SER A 352 -5.77 -19.82 -13.71
C SER A 352 -5.26 -21.26 -13.85
N TRP A 353 -4.61 -21.61 -14.97
CA TRP A 353 -3.98 -22.93 -15.13
C TRP A 353 -2.74 -23.09 -14.26
N PHE A 354 -1.90 -22.07 -14.12
CA PHE A 354 -0.75 -22.11 -13.21
C PHE A 354 -1.17 -22.24 -11.74
N GLU A 355 -2.22 -21.53 -11.32
CA GLU A 355 -2.75 -21.60 -9.95
C GLU A 355 -3.37 -22.96 -9.63
N SER A 356 -4.12 -23.55 -10.57
CA SER A 356 -4.75 -24.85 -10.39
C SER A 356 -3.80 -26.04 -10.63
N GLY A 357 -2.70 -25.82 -11.36
CA GLY A 357 -1.74 -26.85 -11.75
C GLY A 357 -2.26 -27.83 -12.81
N VAL A 358 -3.44 -27.59 -13.41
CA VAL A 358 -4.07 -28.45 -14.41
C VAL A 358 -4.70 -27.59 -15.52
N ILE A 359 -4.62 -28.05 -16.76
CA ILE A 359 -5.30 -27.42 -17.90
C ILE A 359 -6.76 -27.88 -17.94
N ASP A 360 -7.69 -26.94 -17.94
CA ASP A 360 -9.13 -27.24 -18.09
C ASP A 360 -9.47 -27.59 -19.54
N ASP A 361 -9.75 -28.87 -19.79
CA ASP A 361 -10.07 -29.42 -21.11
C ASP A 361 -11.28 -28.74 -21.80
N GLN A 362 -12.22 -28.15 -21.04
CA GLN A 362 -13.41 -27.52 -21.64
C GLN A 362 -13.08 -26.24 -22.41
N VAL A 363 -12.11 -25.48 -21.92
CA VAL A 363 -11.71 -24.17 -22.48
C VAL A 363 -10.35 -24.22 -23.19
N ARG A 364 -9.61 -25.33 -23.03
CA ARG A 364 -8.30 -25.55 -23.61
C ARG A 364 -8.27 -25.31 -25.11
N ASP A 365 -9.08 -26.06 -25.87
CA ASP A 365 -9.00 -26.04 -27.33
C ASP A 365 -9.39 -24.66 -27.90
N GLU A 366 -10.35 -23.98 -27.30
CA GLU A 366 -10.74 -22.60 -27.63
C GLU A 366 -9.61 -21.60 -27.32
N THR A 367 -8.99 -21.72 -26.14
CA THR A 367 -7.90 -20.84 -25.71
C THR A 367 -6.66 -21.02 -26.59
N VAL A 368 -6.31 -22.26 -26.94
CA VAL A 368 -5.18 -22.56 -27.84
C VAL A 368 -5.46 -22.08 -29.25
N ALA A 369 -6.70 -22.22 -29.75
CA ALA A 369 -7.10 -21.68 -31.04
C ALA A 369 -6.97 -20.16 -31.08
N LEU A 370 -7.45 -19.45 -30.06
CA LEU A 370 -7.31 -18.01 -29.94
C LEU A 370 -5.83 -17.58 -29.85
N ALA A 371 -5.02 -18.28 -29.06
CA ALA A 371 -3.60 -17.96 -28.95
C ALA A 371 -2.86 -18.13 -30.29
N ARG A 372 -3.21 -19.17 -31.07
CA ARG A 372 -2.67 -19.40 -32.43
C ARG A 372 -3.16 -18.38 -33.46
N GLU A 373 -4.39 -17.90 -33.32
CA GLU A 373 -4.92 -16.83 -34.18
C GLU A 373 -4.21 -15.49 -33.92
N VAL A 374 -3.91 -15.21 -32.65
CA VAL A 374 -3.19 -14.01 -32.24
C VAL A 374 -1.69 -14.08 -32.58
N ASP A 375 -1.10 -15.28 -32.56
CA ASP A 375 0.31 -15.51 -32.86
C ASP A 375 0.67 -15.19 -34.31
N ASN A 376 1.74 -14.42 -34.50
CA ASN A 376 2.30 -14.07 -35.81
C ASN A 376 3.82 -13.89 -35.73
N GLU A 377 4.50 -13.85 -36.88
CA GLU A 377 5.97 -13.80 -36.94
C GLU A 377 6.57 -12.50 -36.35
N GLU A 378 5.82 -11.40 -36.37
CA GLU A 378 6.28 -10.09 -35.93
C GLU A 378 5.97 -9.78 -34.46
N LEU A 379 5.18 -10.65 -33.80
CA LEU A 379 4.61 -10.42 -32.47
C LEU A 379 5.66 -10.09 -31.39
N TYR A 380 6.86 -10.65 -31.52
CA TYR A 380 7.99 -10.47 -30.58
C TYR A 380 9.09 -9.54 -31.10
N ASN A 381 8.97 -9.04 -32.34
CA ASN A 381 9.98 -8.21 -32.99
C ASN A 381 9.89 -6.74 -32.57
N SER A 382 8.70 -6.29 -32.17
CA SER A 382 8.49 -4.95 -31.60
C SER A 382 8.88 -4.91 -30.12
N GLY A 383 9.54 -3.84 -29.67
CA GLY A 383 9.91 -3.72 -28.26
C GLY A 383 8.69 -3.70 -27.33
N PHE A 384 8.74 -4.48 -26.25
CA PHE A 384 7.63 -4.57 -25.28
C PHE A 384 7.30 -3.22 -24.62
N ASP A 385 6.02 -2.86 -24.63
CA ASP A 385 5.42 -1.70 -23.97
C ASP A 385 4.12 -2.10 -23.28
N ALA A 386 4.04 -1.97 -21.95
CA ALA A 386 2.86 -2.38 -21.17
C ALA A 386 1.57 -1.60 -21.56
N GLY A 387 1.71 -0.43 -22.19
CA GLY A 387 0.60 0.36 -22.72
C GLY A 387 0.15 -0.03 -24.13
N ASP A 388 0.91 -0.88 -24.82
CA ASP A 388 0.62 -1.34 -26.18
C ASP A 388 -0.19 -2.65 -26.17
N PRO A 389 -1.36 -2.70 -26.87
CA PRO A 389 -2.14 -3.93 -27.02
C PRO A 389 -1.35 -5.10 -27.64
N GLY A 390 -0.40 -4.82 -28.55
CA GLY A 390 0.45 -5.84 -29.16
C GLY A 390 1.33 -6.57 -28.15
N SER A 391 1.96 -5.82 -27.26
CA SER A 391 2.83 -6.35 -26.20
C SER A 391 2.08 -7.24 -25.20
N ARG A 392 0.83 -6.91 -24.87
CA ARG A 392 -0.04 -7.76 -24.05
C ARG A 392 -0.43 -9.06 -24.73
N ARG A 393 -0.76 -8.99 -26.04
CA ARG A 393 -1.04 -10.18 -26.85
C ARG A 393 0.17 -11.11 -26.89
N ALA A 394 1.37 -10.55 -27.07
CA ALA A 394 2.62 -11.30 -27.00
C ALA A 394 2.81 -12.02 -25.65
N GLY A 395 2.52 -11.32 -24.55
CA GLY A 395 2.55 -11.89 -23.19
C GLY A 395 1.54 -13.04 -23.01
N GLY A 396 0.30 -12.84 -23.46
CA GLY A 396 -0.76 -13.86 -23.39
C GLY A 396 -0.44 -15.13 -24.19
N VAL A 397 0.05 -14.98 -25.43
CA VAL A 397 0.48 -16.12 -26.26
C VAL A 397 1.65 -16.87 -25.61
N ALA A 398 2.64 -16.15 -25.07
CA ALA A 398 3.76 -16.75 -24.36
C ALA A 398 3.32 -17.49 -23.08
N ALA A 399 2.34 -16.95 -22.35
CA ALA A 399 1.79 -17.55 -21.14
C ALA A 399 1.05 -18.87 -21.43
N VAL A 400 0.19 -18.88 -22.46
CA VAL A 400 -0.51 -20.10 -22.90
C VAL A 400 0.48 -21.17 -23.38
N SER A 401 1.49 -20.76 -24.16
CA SER A 401 2.58 -21.64 -24.58
C SER A 401 3.33 -22.26 -23.39
N ALA A 402 3.67 -21.46 -22.39
CA ALA A 402 4.35 -21.94 -21.19
C ALA A 402 3.48 -22.92 -20.37
N ALA A 403 2.18 -22.65 -20.26
CA ALA A 403 1.24 -23.53 -19.57
C ALA A 403 1.09 -24.88 -20.29
N ILE A 404 0.99 -24.87 -21.63
CA ILE A 404 0.98 -26.08 -22.46
C ILE A 404 2.22 -26.94 -22.21
N LEU A 405 3.41 -26.34 -22.25
CA LEU A 405 4.66 -27.07 -22.06
C LEU A 405 4.82 -27.61 -20.63
N SER A 406 4.35 -26.85 -19.64
CA SER A 406 4.57 -27.17 -18.22
C SER A 406 3.53 -28.12 -17.63
N LEU A 407 2.28 -28.04 -18.08
CA LEU A 407 1.12 -28.73 -17.48
C LEU A 407 0.41 -29.67 -18.46
N GLY A 408 0.64 -29.53 -19.77
CA GLY A 408 -0.07 -30.25 -20.81
C GLY A 408 0.41 -31.69 -20.98
N THR A 409 -0.05 -32.59 -20.12
CA THR A 409 0.09 -34.04 -20.33
C THR A 409 -0.91 -34.49 -21.40
N ASP A 410 -0.48 -35.25 -22.41
CA ASP A 410 -1.29 -35.79 -23.52
C ASP A 410 -1.84 -34.80 -24.56
N LEU A 411 -1.10 -33.71 -24.84
CA LEU A 411 -1.46 -32.77 -25.91
C LEU A 411 -1.10 -33.28 -27.32
N PRO A 412 -1.86 -32.87 -28.37
CA PRO A 412 -1.49 -33.11 -29.76
C PRO A 412 -0.09 -32.59 -30.08
N LYS A 413 0.67 -33.38 -30.85
CA LYS A 413 2.08 -33.07 -31.19
C LYS A 413 2.24 -31.72 -31.90
N ASP A 414 1.25 -31.30 -32.69
CA ASP A 414 1.26 -30.00 -33.35
C ASP A 414 1.16 -28.83 -32.36
N GLN A 415 0.42 -28.98 -31.27
CA GLN A 415 0.29 -27.97 -30.21
C GLN A 415 1.57 -27.86 -29.39
N GLN A 416 2.22 -28.99 -29.14
CA GLN A 416 3.52 -29.01 -28.48
C GLN A 416 4.60 -28.35 -29.35
N GLU A 417 4.70 -28.70 -30.64
CA GLU A 417 5.69 -28.09 -31.56
C GLU A 417 5.47 -26.57 -31.72
N TRP A 418 4.21 -26.13 -31.77
CA TRP A 418 3.88 -24.70 -31.77
C TRP A 418 4.32 -24.00 -30.49
N ALA A 419 4.01 -24.58 -29.32
CA ALA A 419 4.38 -23.99 -28.03
C ALA A 419 5.91 -23.96 -27.83
N GLU A 420 6.64 -24.99 -28.26
CA GLU A 420 8.10 -24.97 -28.26
C GLU A 420 8.63 -23.79 -29.10
N ALA A 421 8.13 -23.62 -30.32
CA ALA A 421 8.55 -22.51 -31.20
C ALA A 421 8.21 -21.13 -30.62
N VAL A 422 7.04 -20.97 -30.00
CA VAL A 422 6.64 -19.73 -29.32
C VAL A 422 7.56 -19.43 -28.14
N ALA A 423 7.90 -20.41 -27.31
CA ALA A 423 8.78 -20.19 -26.17
C ALA A 423 10.16 -19.64 -26.58
N PHE A 424 10.77 -20.18 -27.65
CA PHE A 424 12.05 -19.68 -28.17
C PHE A 424 11.94 -18.28 -28.79
N ARG A 425 10.85 -17.99 -29.53
CA ARG A 425 10.62 -16.64 -30.09
C ARG A 425 10.37 -15.61 -28.99
N ALA A 426 9.53 -15.93 -28.01
CA ALA A 426 9.21 -15.07 -26.88
C ALA A 426 10.43 -14.79 -26.00
N ALA A 427 11.35 -15.75 -25.82
CA ALA A 427 12.63 -15.51 -25.13
C ALA A 427 13.48 -14.46 -25.85
N SER A 428 13.37 -14.36 -27.16
CA SER A 428 14.15 -13.44 -28.02
C SER A 428 13.48 -12.07 -28.20
N THR A 429 12.44 -11.76 -27.41
CA THR A 429 11.74 -10.47 -27.49
C THR A 429 12.72 -9.31 -27.27
N VAL A 430 12.67 -8.30 -28.13
CA VAL A 430 13.58 -7.15 -28.06
C VAL A 430 13.19 -6.23 -26.88
N PRO A 431 14.10 -5.90 -25.95
CA PRO A 431 13.81 -4.89 -24.93
C PRO A 431 13.59 -3.52 -25.59
N LYS A 432 12.46 -2.86 -25.29
CA LYS A 432 12.23 -1.49 -25.76
C LYS A 432 13.21 -0.54 -25.08
N ASN A 433 13.91 0.27 -25.87
CA ASN A 433 14.85 1.27 -25.36
C ASN A 433 14.04 2.50 -24.90
N ASP A 434 13.56 2.47 -23.66
CA ASP A 434 12.78 3.55 -23.06
C ASP A 434 13.69 4.51 -22.27
N GLU A 435 13.51 5.81 -22.48
CA GLU A 435 14.17 6.90 -21.75
C GLU A 435 13.89 6.81 -20.22
N PHE A 436 12.83 6.11 -19.82
CA PHE A 436 12.42 5.88 -18.42
C PHE A 436 12.63 4.44 -17.91
N PHE A 437 13.48 3.63 -18.54
CA PHE A 437 13.76 2.26 -18.11
C PHE A 437 14.10 2.13 -16.62
N HIS A 438 13.51 1.13 -15.96
CA HIS A 438 13.83 0.74 -14.59
C HIS A 438 13.96 -0.77 -14.45
N ALA A 439 15.10 -1.27 -13.94
CA ALA A 439 15.36 -2.70 -13.83
C ALA A 439 14.36 -3.44 -12.92
N ASP A 440 13.86 -2.78 -11.86
CA ASP A 440 12.78 -3.31 -11.00
C ASP A 440 11.36 -3.01 -11.54
N ALA A 441 11.19 -2.55 -12.79
CA ALA A 441 9.84 -2.37 -13.34
C ALA A 441 9.10 -3.73 -13.37
N HIS A 442 7.80 -3.72 -13.05
CA HIS A 442 6.99 -4.93 -13.03
C HIS A 442 7.07 -5.66 -14.38
N ALA A 443 7.43 -6.95 -14.32
CA ALA A 443 7.71 -7.79 -15.49
C ALA A 443 6.72 -8.96 -15.62
N ASP A 444 5.61 -8.92 -14.88
CA ASP A 444 4.73 -10.07 -14.67
C ASP A 444 4.01 -10.49 -15.97
N ASP A 445 3.67 -9.52 -16.83
CA ASP A 445 3.00 -9.75 -18.12
C ASP A 445 3.96 -9.90 -19.31
N ARG A 446 5.28 -9.98 -19.05
CA ARG A 446 6.28 -9.97 -20.12
C ARG A 446 6.41 -11.34 -20.81
N PRO A 447 6.53 -11.39 -22.15
CA PRO A 447 6.76 -12.63 -22.88
C PRO A 447 7.97 -13.41 -22.38
N GLU A 448 9.07 -12.74 -22.05
CA GLU A 448 10.32 -13.38 -21.62
C GLU A 448 10.17 -14.10 -20.28
N THR A 449 9.34 -13.56 -19.37
CA THR A 449 9.02 -14.18 -18.09
C THR A 449 8.32 -15.52 -18.30
N PHE A 450 7.31 -15.57 -19.17
CA PHE A 450 6.62 -16.81 -19.50
C PHE A 450 7.47 -17.76 -20.36
N ALA A 451 8.25 -17.23 -21.31
CA ALA A 451 9.19 -18.00 -22.11
C ALA A 451 10.15 -18.80 -21.21
N SER A 452 10.67 -18.18 -20.14
CA SER A 452 11.55 -18.88 -19.20
C SER A 452 10.86 -20.08 -18.52
N LYS A 453 9.56 -20.02 -18.22
CA LYS A 453 8.79 -21.16 -17.71
C LYS A 453 8.69 -22.27 -18.76
N GLY A 454 8.34 -21.91 -19.99
CA GLY A 454 8.24 -22.86 -21.11
C GLY A 454 9.57 -23.55 -21.43
N LEU A 455 10.67 -22.80 -21.47
CA LEU A 455 12.00 -23.34 -21.68
C LEU A 455 12.41 -24.30 -20.55
N ALA A 456 12.11 -23.99 -19.29
CA ALA A 456 12.38 -24.92 -18.19
C ALA A 456 11.59 -26.21 -18.30
N ALA A 457 10.34 -26.17 -18.77
CA ALA A 457 9.57 -27.38 -19.05
C ALA A 457 10.22 -28.24 -20.18
N ILE A 458 10.73 -27.60 -21.24
CA ILE A 458 11.49 -28.29 -22.30
C ILE A 458 12.76 -28.96 -21.72
N VAL A 459 13.46 -28.28 -20.80
CA VAL A 459 14.65 -28.85 -20.11
C VAL A 459 14.27 -30.06 -19.25
N LYS A 460 13.18 -29.99 -18.49
CA LYS A 460 12.68 -31.10 -17.65
C LYS A 460 12.32 -32.32 -18.49
N ASN A 461 11.74 -32.12 -19.67
CA ASN A 461 11.36 -33.20 -20.58
C ASN A 461 12.55 -33.93 -21.24
N CYS A 462 13.77 -33.42 -21.10
CA CYS A 462 15.01 -34.01 -21.63
C CYS A 462 14.96 -34.33 -23.15
N GLY A 463 14.19 -33.56 -23.92
CA GLY A 463 14.03 -33.72 -25.36
C GLY A 463 15.20 -33.17 -26.19
N PRO A 464 15.14 -33.24 -27.53
CA PRO A 464 16.21 -32.76 -28.42
C PRO A 464 16.48 -31.25 -28.30
N LEU A 465 15.50 -30.46 -27.86
CA LEU A 465 15.63 -29.01 -27.66
C LEU A 465 16.18 -28.64 -26.27
N ALA A 466 16.45 -29.61 -25.38
CA ALA A 466 16.86 -29.33 -24.00
C ALA A 466 18.16 -28.52 -23.91
N CYS A 467 19.17 -28.83 -24.73
CA CYS A 467 20.43 -28.06 -24.73
C CYS A 467 20.21 -26.60 -25.14
N SER A 468 19.46 -26.37 -26.23
CA SER A 468 19.13 -25.02 -26.70
C SER A 468 18.29 -24.26 -25.67
N ALA A 469 17.38 -24.94 -24.98
CA ALA A 469 16.59 -24.33 -23.91
C ALA A 469 17.44 -23.96 -22.68
N GLN A 470 18.45 -24.77 -22.33
CA GLN A 470 19.42 -24.43 -21.27
C GLN A 470 20.22 -23.17 -21.62
N GLU A 471 20.71 -23.06 -22.86
CA GLU A 471 21.46 -21.88 -23.32
C GLU A 471 20.59 -20.62 -23.27
N GLU A 472 19.34 -20.70 -23.73
CA GLU A 472 18.39 -19.57 -23.68
C GLU A 472 17.99 -19.17 -22.25
N LEU A 473 17.81 -20.13 -21.35
CA LEU A 473 17.57 -19.84 -19.92
C LEU A 473 18.76 -19.12 -19.28
N VAL A 474 19.99 -19.55 -19.59
CA VAL A 474 21.19 -18.85 -19.14
C VAL A 474 21.25 -17.44 -19.73
N ARG A 475 20.91 -17.25 -21.02
CA ARG A 475 20.85 -15.92 -21.64
C ARG A 475 19.85 -15.01 -20.94
N LEU A 476 18.65 -15.50 -20.64
CA LEU A 476 17.62 -14.74 -19.91
C LEU A 476 18.04 -14.39 -18.47
N SER A 477 18.95 -15.15 -17.87
CA SER A 477 19.52 -14.84 -16.54
C SER A 477 20.40 -13.59 -16.53
N PHE A 478 20.78 -13.06 -17.70
CA PHE A 478 21.50 -11.78 -17.84
C PHE A 478 20.60 -10.65 -18.38
N HIS A 479 19.28 -10.86 -18.41
CA HIS A 479 18.34 -9.89 -18.96
C HIS A 479 18.34 -8.57 -18.14
N PRO A 480 18.21 -7.39 -18.77
CA PRO A 480 18.27 -6.10 -18.08
C PRO A 480 17.13 -5.88 -17.09
N TYR A 481 15.96 -6.48 -17.31
CA TYR A 481 14.85 -6.44 -16.36
C TYR A 481 15.02 -7.53 -15.30
N LYS A 482 15.09 -7.11 -14.04
CA LYS A 482 15.35 -8.00 -12.90
C LYS A 482 14.27 -9.06 -12.72
N GLY A 483 13.01 -8.74 -12.98
CA GLY A 483 11.92 -9.72 -12.92
C GLY A 483 12.11 -10.89 -13.90
N VAL A 484 12.57 -10.63 -15.12
CA VAL A 484 12.86 -11.67 -16.12
C VAL A 484 14.08 -12.50 -15.71
N GLN A 485 15.14 -11.84 -15.24
CA GLN A 485 16.33 -12.51 -14.73
C GLN A 485 15.99 -13.47 -13.58
N LEU A 486 15.23 -13.01 -12.58
CA LEU A 486 14.82 -13.83 -11.44
C LEU A 486 13.92 -14.99 -11.86
N ALA A 487 12.98 -14.76 -12.77
CA ALA A 487 12.15 -15.82 -13.34
C ALA A 487 12.99 -16.88 -14.05
N ALA A 488 13.96 -16.48 -14.88
CA ALA A 488 14.84 -17.41 -15.59
C ALA A 488 15.71 -18.24 -14.64
N LEU A 489 16.33 -17.60 -13.64
CA LEU A 489 17.14 -18.28 -12.62
C LEU A 489 16.28 -19.25 -11.78
N SER A 490 15.08 -18.84 -11.37
CA SER A 490 14.15 -19.68 -10.59
C SER A 490 13.68 -20.89 -11.39
N ASN A 491 13.28 -20.67 -12.64
CA ASN A 491 12.85 -21.73 -13.53
C ASN A 491 14.00 -22.72 -13.84
N ALA A 492 15.23 -22.23 -14.04
CA ALA A 492 16.41 -23.08 -14.23
C ALA A 492 16.75 -23.89 -12.97
N ALA A 493 16.69 -23.27 -11.79
CA ALA A 493 16.90 -23.96 -10.52
C ALA A 493 15.83 -25.03 -10.25
N SER A 494 14.60 -24.82 -10.72
CA SER A 494 13.49 -25.79 -10.59
C SER A 494 13.70 -27.10 -11.36
N CYS A 495 14.65 -27.16 -12.29
CA CYS A 495 14.96 -28.37 -13.08
C CYS A 495 15.89 -29.35 -12.34
N TRP A 496 16.08 -29.20 -11.03
CA TRP A 496 17.09 -29.94 -10.27
C TRP A 496 16.85 -31.45 -10.17
N ARG A 497 15.59 -31.91 -10.24
CA ARG A 497 15.23 -33.34 -10.17
C ARG A 497 15.66 -34.07 -11.44
N GLU A 498 15.42 -33.46 -12.59
CA GLU A 498 15.67 -34.03 -13.91
C GLU A 498 17.10 -33.74 -14.39
N GLN A 499 17.61 -32.52 -14.12
CA GLN A 499 18.87 -31.99 -14.63
C GLN A 499 19.69 -31.32 -13.52
N LYS A 500 20.06 -32.09 -12.49
CA LYS A 500 20.79 -31.61 -11.31
C LYS A 500 22.01 -30.74 -11.66
N GLY A 501 22.90 -31.24 -12.52
CA GLY A 501 24.12 -30.51 -12.91
C GLY A 501 23.85 -29.16 -13.59
N PHE A 502 22.73 -28.99 -14.29
CA PHE A 502 22.33 -27.70 -14.86
C PHE A 502 21.77 -26.76 -13.78
N ALA A 503 20.88 -27.26 -12.94
CA ALA A 503 20.27 -26.49 -11.86
C ALA A 503 21.32 -25.98 -10.85
N ASP A 504 22.33 -26.81 -10.55
CA ASP A 504 23.42 -26.42 -9.66
C ASP A 504 24.28 -25.29 -10.23
N LYS A 505 24.65 -25.39 -11.53
CA LYS A 505 25.40 -24.33 -12.24
C LYS A 505 24.60 -23.03 -12.28
N CYS A 506 23.29 -23.09 -12.53
CA CYS A 506 22.43 -21.91 -12.52
C CYS A 506 22.29 -21.32 -11.11
N THR A 507 22.26 -22.15 -10.07
CA THR A 507 22.23 -21.68 -8.68
C THR A 507 23.54 -20.96 -8.33
N ALA A 508 24.69 -21.52 -8.71
CA ALA A 508 26.00 -20.88 -8.55
C ALA A 508 26.09 -19.55 -9.32
N LEU A 509 25.59 -19.51 -10.57
CA LEU A 509 25.50 -18.29 -11.37
C LEU A 509 24.64 -17.22 -10.66
N ALA A 510 23.49 -17.62 -10.10
CA ALA A 510 22.59 -16.73 -9.37
C ALA A 510 23.34 -16.03 -8.21
N PHE A 511 24.05 -16.80 -7.39
CA PHE A 511 24.89 -16.25 -6.32
C PHE A 511 25.95 -15.29 -6.86
N LYS A 512 26.65 -15.65 -7.94
CA LYS A 512 27.70 -14.79 -8.49
C LYS A 512 27.14 -13.48 -9.07
N LEU A 513 25.98 -13.50 -9.72
CA LEU A 513 25.32 -12.30 -10.24
C LEU A 513 25.03 -11.27 -9.14
N THR A 514 24.62 -11.70 -7.94
CA THR A 514 24.42 -10.76 -6.81
C THR A 514 25.69 -10.03 -6.39
N THR A 515 26.85 -10.65 -6.59
CA THR A 515 28.14 -10.03 -6.24
C THR A 515 28.62 -9.03 -7.27
N LEU A 516 28.06 -9.03 -8.49
CA LEU A 516 28.47 -8.16 -9.60
C LEU A 516 27.65 -6.88 -9.70
N GLU A 517 26.38 -6.90 -9.29
CA GLU A 517 25.44 -5.78 -9.45
C GLU A 517 25.60 -4.69 -8.38
N LEU A 518 26.85 -4.27 -8.13
CA LEU A 518 27.21 -3.35 -7.06
C LEU A 518 27.24 -1.88 -7.49
N ASP A 519 26.52 -1.07 -6.70
CA ASP A 519 26.67 0.37 -6.42
C ASP A 519 25.80 1.42 -7.19
N ARG A 520 24.86 2.09 -6.47
CA ARG A 520 25.01 3.48 -5.95
C ARG A 520 23.71 4.09 -5.40
N GLY A 521 23.77 4.45 -4.11
CA GLY A 521 22.97 5.50 -3.47
C GLY A 521 23.27 6.92 -3.97
N SER A 522 23.57 7.09 -5.26
CA SER A 522 23.73 8.42 -5.88
C SER A 522 22.35 8.98 -6.23
N PRO A 523 22.05 10.25 -5.91
CA PRO A 523 20.82 10.92 -6.31
C PRO A 523 20.56 10.93 -7.84
N ASP A 524 21.59 10.67 -8.64
CA ASP A 524 21.56 10.65 -10.11
C ASP A 524 21.50 9.21 -10.70
N TRP A 525 20.78 8.30 -10.04
CA TRP A 525 20.62 6.88 -10.46
C TRP A 525 20.17 6.72 -11.93
N TYR A 526 19.32 7.62 -12.43
CA TYR A 526 18.80 7.58 -13.81
C TYR A 526 19.85 7.97 -14.87
N ARG A 527 20.84 8.82 -14.54
CA ARG A 527 21.69 9.48 -15.55
C ARG A 527 22.97 8.70 -15.90
N ARG A 528 23.30 7.65 -15.14
CA ARG A 528 24.52 6.82 -15.32
C ARG A 528 24.22 5.33 -15.52
N ARG A 529 23.06 5.01 -16.11
CA ARG A 529 22.70 3.63 -16.48
C ARG A 529 23.72 3.04 -17.45
N ASP A 530 23.96 3.72 -18.56
CA ASP A 530 24.86 3.25 -19.62
C ASP A 530 26.29 3.13 -19.12
N GLU A 531 26.74 4.06 -18.26
CA GLU A 531 28.06 3.97 -17.64
C GLU A 531 28.22 2.70 -16.78
N ARG A 532 27.18 2.28 -16.04
CA ARG A 532 27.20 1.04 -15.22
C ARG A 532 27.04 -0.23 -16.03
N GLU A 533 26.09 -0.26 -16.97
CA GLU A 533 25.96 -1.39 -17.89
C GLU A 533 27.28 -1.59 -18.66
N ASN A 534 27.93 -0.51 -19.10
CA ASN A 534 29.24 -0.58 -19.74
C ASN A 534 30.36 -1.01 -18.78
N SER A 535 30.35 -0.55 -17.53
CA SER A 535 31.35 -0.95 -16.52
C SER A 535 31.25 -2.40 -16.10
N LEU A 536 30.07 -3.02 -16.14
CA LEU A 536 29.86 -4.43 -15.79
C LEU A 536 29.66 -5.35 -17.01
N ALA A 537 29.55 -4.79 -18.22
CA ALA A 537 29.29 -5.55 -19.44
C ALA A 537 30.38 -6.59 -19.68
N SER A 538 31.65 -6.23 -19.42
CA SER A 538 32.78 -7.12 -19.66
C SER A 538 32.78 -8.33 -18.72
N GLU A 539 32.43 -8.10 -17.45
CA GLU A 539 32.32 -9.09 -16.39
C GLU A 539 31.10 -9.98 -16.63
N LYS A 540 29.92 -9.40 -16.89
CA LYS A 540 28.70 -10.14 -17.23
C LYS A 540 28.90 -11.01 -18.48
N GLN A 541 29.58 -10.50 -19.51
CA GLN A 541 29.91 -11.27 -20.71
C GLN A 541 30.86 -12.44 -20.40
N ARG A 542 31.91 -12.21 -19.60
CA ARG A 542 32.83 -13.29 -19.17
C ARG A 542 32.10 -14.37 -18.38
N LEU A 543 31.20 -14.00 -17.46
CA LEU A 543 30.37 -14.96 -16.74
C LEU A 543 29.45 -15.75 -17.65
N PHE A 544 28.79 -15.08 -18.59
CA PHE A 544 27.93 -15.73 -19.57
C PHE A 544 28.72 -16.78 -20.36
N GLU A 545 29.85 -16.40 -20.94
CA GLU A 545 30.71 -17.31 -21.71
C GLU A 545 31.29 -18.46 -20.86
N ALA A 546 31.65 -18.20 -19.60
CA ALA A 546 32.11 -19.23 -18.68
C ALA A 546 30.99 -20.23 -18.36
N THR A 547 29.77 -19.74 -18.13
CA THR A 547 28.60 -20.56 -17.81
C THR A 547 28.19 -21.41 -19.00
N ILE A 548 28.11 -20.83 -20.20
CA ILE A 548 27.80 -21.57 -21.45
C ILE A 548 28.84 -22.65 -21.72
N ARG A 549 30.15 -22.35 -21.57
CA ARG A 549 31.21 -23.37 -21.68
C ARG A 549 31.03 -24.48 -20.65
N ALA A 550 30.69 -24.13 -19.41
CA ALA A 550 30.45 -25.10 -18.37
C ALA A 550 29.20 -25.94 -18.60
N LEU A 551 28.16 -25.46 -19.30
CA LEU A 551 27.00 -26.30 -19.68
C LEU A 551 27.45 -27.53 -20.48
N THR A 552 28.44 -27.37 -21.35
CA THR A 552 28.99 -28.45 -22.18
C THR A 552 30.03 -29.33 -21.48
N SER A 553 30.50 -28.96 -20.28
CA SER A 553 31.55 -29.67 -19.54
C SER A 553 31.05 -30.24 -18.19
N VAL A 554 31.75 -31.28 -17.71
CA VAL A 554 31.53 -31.88 -16.38
C VAL A 554 32.43 -31.23 -15.31
N ASP A 555 33.25 -30.24 -15.69
CA ASP A 555 34.25 -29.66 -14.79
C ASP A 555 33.67 -28.53 -13.93
N TRP A 556 33.33 -28.90 -12.69
CA TRP A 556 32.82 -28.01 -11.66
C TRP A 556 33.88 -27.11 -11.04
N LYS A 557 35.12 -27.59 -10.89
CA LYS A 557 36.18 -26.84 -10.21
C LYS A 557 36.62 -25.66 -11.07
N GLY A 558 36.78 -25.88 -12.38
CA GLY A 558 37.11 -24.80 -13.31
C GLY A 558 36.06 -23.68 -13.34
N LEU A 559 34.77 -23.99 -13.16
CA LEU A 559 33.71 -22.97 -13.10
C LEU A 559 33.83 -22.09 -11.84
N PHE A 560 33.99 -22.71 -10.66
CA PHE A 560 34.13 -21.96 -9.40
C PHE A 560 35.43 -21.14 -9.34
N GLU A 561 36.54 -21.67 -9.87
CA GLU A 561 37.80 -20.93 -10.01
C GLU A 561 37.61 -19.71 -10.92
N THR A 562 36.97 -19.88 -12.08
CA THR A 562 36.66 -18.78 -13.01
C THR A 562 35.73 -17.75 -12.35
N TYR A 563 34.73 -18.17 -11.60
CA TYR A 563 33.86 -17.26 -10.86
C TYR A 563 34.60 -16.51 -9.76
N ALA A 564 35.55 -17.15 -9.06
CA ALA A 564 36.36 -16.50 -8.03
C ALA A 564 37.29 -15.42 -8.60
N GLU A 565 37.83 -15.62 -9.81
CA GLU A 565 38.69 -14.63 -10.48
C GLU A 565 37.95 -13.36 -10.93
N ILE A 566 36.63 -13.43 -11.12
CA ILE A 566 35.83 -12.29 -11.57
C ILE A 566 35.35 -11.49 -10.35
N GLU A 567 36.20 -10.67 -9.76
CA GLU A 567 35.82 -9.75 -8.68
C GLU A 567 35.52 -8.33 -9.21
N PRO A 568 34.48 -7.64 -8.71
CA PRO A 568 34.23 -6.25 -9.07
C PRO A 568 35.33 -5.34 -8.50
N GLU A 569 35.88 -4.43 -9.30
CA GLU A 569 36.90 -3.45 -8.87
C GLU A 569 36.40 -2.45 -7.80
N HIS A 570 35.08 -2.39 -7.53
CA HIS A 570 34.43 -1.37 -6.69
C HIS A 570 33.44 -1.97 -5.67
N LEU A 571 33.93 -2.88 -4.81
CA LEU A 571 33.17 -3.59 -3.76
C LEU A 571 32.68 -2.71 -2.58
N ASP A 572 32.54 -1.40 -2.75
CA ASP A 572 32.33 -0.47 -1.63
C ASP A 572 30.88 -0.44 -1.10
N GLN A 573 29.86 -0.95 -1.83
CA GLN A 573 28.45 -0.92 -1.38
C GLN A 573 27.67 -2.17 -1.84
N TRP A 574 27.51 -3.13 -0.94
CA TRP A 574 26.71 -4.35 -1.15
C TRP A 574 25.21 -4.11 -0.85
N ARG A 575 24.30 -4.48 -1.77
CA ARG A 575 22.84 -4.35 -1.55
C ARG A 575 22.22 -5.67 -1.07
N VAL A 576 21.72 -5.66 0.17
CA VAL A 576 21.04 -6.81 0.80
C VAL A 576 19.79 -7.27 0.02
N LYS A 577 19.11 -6.36 -0.71
CA LYS A 577 17.95 -6.68 -1.56
C LYS A 577 18.27 -7.75 -2.63
N ASP A 578 19.48 -7.77 -3.15
CA ASP A 578 19.85 -8.66 -4.26
C ASP A 578 20.08 -10.10 -3.75
N PHE A 579 20.56 -10.25 -2.51
CA PHE A 579 20.63 -11.55 -1.84
C PHE A 579 19.25 -12.12 -1.48
N ALA A 580 18.34 -11.27 -0.98
CA ALA A 580 16.95 -11.66 -0.72
C ALA A 580 16.28 -12.26 -1.97
N SER A 581 16.52 -11.61 -3.12
CA SER A 581 16.04 -12.06 -4.42
C SER A 581 16.61 -13.43 -4.84
N MET A 582 17.75 -13.86 -4.29
CA MET A 582 18.31 -15.19 -4.57
C MET A 582 17.74 -16.28 -3.67
N LEU A 583 17.46 -15.97 -2.40
CA LEU A 583 16.81 -16.94 -1.52
C LEU A 583 15.44 -17.37 -2.07
N SER A 584 14.74 -16.45 -2.74
CA SER A 584 13.46 -16.77 -3.39
C SER A 584 13.58 -17.61 -4.67
N ILE A 585 14.77 -17.73 -5.26
CA ILE A 585 15.03 -18.56 -6.46
C ILE A 585 15.18 -20.04 -6.09
N ILE A 586 15.61 -20.35 -4.87
CA ILE A 586 15.91 -21.72 -4.43
C ILE A 586 14.60 -22.53 -4.34
N PRO A 587 14.47 -23.64 -5.08
CA PRO A 587 13.30 -24.52 -4.94
C PRO A 587 13.22 -25.07 -3.53
N LYS A 588 12.06 -24.91 -2.88
CA LYS A 588 11.86 -25.30 -1.47
C LYS A 588 12.05 -26.80 -1.26
N ASP A 589 11.57 -27.61 -2.20
CA ASP A 589 11.68 -29.07 -2.18
C ASP A 589 13.13 -29.55 -2.26
N ARG A 590 13.96 -28.91 -3.08
CA ARG A 590 15.39 -29.19 -3.20
C ARG A 590 16.12 -29.02 -1.88
N PHE A 591 15.79 -27.97 -1.13
CA PHE A 591 16.40 -27.72 0.17
C PHE A 591 16.06 -28.80 1.21
N ASN A 592 14.91 -29.48 1.05
CA ASN A 592 14.48 -30.58 1.90
C ASN A 592 15.06 -31.94 1.48
N GLU A 593 15.21 -32.19 0.18
CA GLU A 593 15.55 -33.51 -0.37
C GLU A 593 17.06 -33.71 -0.65
N ASP A 594 17.86 -32.64 -0.76
CA ASP A 594 19.29 -32.71 -1.11
C ASP A 594 20.19 -32.20 0.04
N ASP A 595 20.69 -33.13 0.87
CA ASP A 595 21.54 -32.81 2.02
C ASP A 595 22.86 -32.13 1.62
N ALA A 596 23.47 -32.53 0.49
CA ALA A 596 24.72 -31.91 0.02
C ALA A 596 24.49 -30.45 -0.40
N PHE A 597 23.37 -30.17 -1.07
CA PHE A 597 22.98 -28.80 -1.40
C PHE A 597 22.67 -27.96 -0.15
N ARG A 598 22.09 -28.56 0.89
CA ARG A 598 21.84 -27.89 2.17
C ARG A 598 23.14 -27.50 2.86
N ASP A 599 24.14 -28.38 2.86
CA ASP A 599 25.46 -28.09 3.43
C ASP A 599 26.16 -26.95 2.67
N ASP A 600 26.11 -26.98 1.33
CA ASP A 600 26.66 -25.93 0.47
C ASP A 600 25.95 -24.59 0.69
N LEU A 601 24.61 -24.58 0.79
CA LEU A 601 23.85 -23.36 1.08
C LEU A 601 24.16 -22.82 2.48
N THR A 602 24.34 -23.69 3.46
CA THR A 602 24.69 -23.28 4.83
C THR A 602 26.08 -22.62 4.86
N ALA A 603 27.04 -23.14 4.10
CA ALA A 603 28.35 -22.51 3.93
C ALA A 603 28.26 -21.15 3.22
N LEU A 604 27.40 -21.02 2.20
CA LEU A 604 27.13 -19.75 1.53
C LEU A 604 26.46 -18.73 2.46
N LEU A 605 25.48 -19.17 3.27
CA LEU A 605 24.84 -18.34 4.30
C LEU A 605 25.85 -17.89 5.37
N HIS A 606 26.82 -18.73 5.72
CA HIS A 606 27.92 -18.34 6.61
C HIS A 606 28.77 -17.23 6.00
N SER A 607 29.22 -17.40 4.76
CA SER A 607 29.96 -16.36 4.03
C SER A 607 29.14 -15.07 3.89
N PHE A 608 27.82 -15.19 3.70
CA PHE A 608 26.90 -14.05 3.68
C PHE A 608 26.87 -13.31 5.01
N VAL A 609 26.68 -14.01 6.13
CA VAL A 609 26.64 -13.42 7.48
C VAL A 609 27.96 -12.72 7.83
N GLU A 610 29.09 -13.29 7.43
CA GLU A 610 30.42 -12.66 7.58
C GLU A 610 30.54 -11.37 6.76
N LYS A 611 30.18 -11.41 5.47
CA LYS A 611 30.22 -10.24 4.57
C LYS A 611 29.24 -9.15 5.02
N LEU A 612 28.06 -9.55 5.49
CA LEU A 612 27.04 -8.65 6.03
C LEU A 612 27.56 -7.97 7.30
N THR A 613 28.22 -8.70 8.19
CA THR A 613 28.84 -8.14 9.39
C THR A 613 29.89 -7.09 9.03
N ALA A 614 30.74 -7.39 8.04
CA ALA A 614 31.74 -6.45 7.54
C ALA A 614 31.09 -5.21 6.91
N ALA A 615 30.03 -5.38 6.12
CA ALA A 615 29.32 -4.29 5.47
C ALA A 615 28.58 -3.37 6.48
N ILE A 616 27.92 -3.94 7.48
CA ILE A 616 27.25 -3.16 8.54
C ILE A 616 28.29 -2.40 9.38
N GLY A 617 29.43 -3.01 9.68
CA GLY A 617 30.54 -2.34 10.35
C GLY A 617 31.10 -1.14 9.57
N ALA A 618 31.15 -1.23 8.24
CA ALA A 618 31.58 -0.13 7.37
C ALA A 618 30.50 0.97 7.21
N ALA A 619 29.21 0.61 7.24
CA ALA A 619 28.08 1.54 7.09
C ALA A 619 27.81 2.41 8.33
N ASP A 620 28.23 1.95 9.53
CA ASP A 620 28.00 2.65 10.81
C ASP A 620 28.70 4.02 10.90
N GLU A 621 29.71 4.30 10.05
CA GLU A 621 30.33 5.63 9.93
C GLU A 621 29.58 6.60 8.99
N ALA A 622 28.82 6.09 8.01
CA ALA A 622 28.26 6.90 6.92
C ALA A 622 26.74 7.20 7.05
N GLU A 623 25.95 6.27 7.60
CA GLU A 623 24.49 6.29 7.44
C GLU A 623 23.64 6.80 8.62
N HIS A 624 24.25 7.25 9.71
CA HIS A 624 23.51 7.92 10.81
C HIS A 624 22.72 9.18 10.39
N ARG A 625 22.79 9.61 9.12
CA ARG A 625 22.04 10.76 8.58
C ARG A 625 20.82 10.40 7.70
N SER A 626 20.63 9.15 7.25
CA SER A 626 19.55 8.79 6.28
C SER A 626 18.52 7.76 6.78
N GLY A 627 18.83 7.00 7.83
CA GLY A 627 17.89 6.36 8.77
C GLY A 627 16.76 5.45 8.21
N SER A 628 16.75 5.03 6.95
CA SER A 628 15.57 4.28 6.44
C SER A 628 15.80 3.24 5.34
N ARG A 629 16.90 3.28 4.57
CA ARG A 629 16.99 2.45 3.35
C ARG A 629 17.60 1.07 3.59
N LEU A 630 18.69 0.99 4.35
CA LEU A 630 19.35 -0.27 4.69
C LEU A 630 18.47 -1.16 5.57
N THR A 631 17.76 -0.60 6.55
CA THR A 631 16.85 -1.35 7.45
C THR A 631 15.63 -1.98 6.75
N LEU A 632 15.05 -1.31 5.74
CA LEU A 632 13.94 -1.87 4.94
C LEU A 632 14.40 -3.02 4.02
N GLU A 633 15.51 -2.82 3.31
CA GLU A 633 16.09 -3.85 2.42
C GLU A 633 16.54 -5.07 3.21
N PHE A 634 17.07 -4.83 4.42
CA PHE A 634 17.44 -5.87 5.37
C PHE A 634 16.25 -6.68 5.87
N SER A 635 15.14 -6.00 6.22
CA SER A 635 13.92 -6.67 6.64
C SER A 635 13.41 -7.64 5.57
N SER A 636 13.37 -7.24 4.29
CA SER A 636 12.90 -8.12 3.20
C SER A 636 13.69 -9.42 3.13
N CYS A 637 15.02 -9.34 3.19
CA CYS A 637 15.90 -10.50 3.17
C CYS A 637 15.64 -11.48 4.32
N ILE A 638 15.40 -10.95 5.52
CA ILE A 638 15.13 -11.77 6.70
C ILE A 638 13.75 -12.45 6.61
N TRP A 639 12.77 -11.78 6.00
CA TRP A 639 11.46 -12.39 5.72
C TRP A 639 11.58 -13.54 4.70
N ASP A 640 12.34 -13.37 3.62
CA ASP A 640 12.57 -14.42 2.63
C ASP A 640 13.31 -15.63 3.24
N LEU A 641 14.30 -15.37 4.11
CA LEU A 641 14.98 -16.43 4.87
C LEU A 641 14.00 -17.17 5.80
N ALA A 642 13.12 -16.46 6.51
CA ALA A 642 12.10 -17.06 7.36
C ALA A 642 11.09 -17.90 6.56
N ALA A 643 10.72 -17.45 5.36
CA ALA A 643 9.87 -18.20 4.43
C ALA A 643 10.56 -19.47 3.91
N LEU A 644 11.86 -19.43 3.64
CA LEU A 644 12.63 -20.62 3.27
C LEU A 644 12.71 -21.63 4.44
N CYS A 645 12.74 -21.13 5.67
CA CYS A 645 12.70 -21.94 6.89
C CYS A 645 11.32 -22.52 7.24
N GLU A 646 10.26 -22.15 6.52
CA GLU A 646 8.89 -22.61 6.78
C GLU A 646 8.74 -24.13 6.66
N GLU A 647 9.39 -24.75 5.70
CA GLU A 647 9.23 -26.19 5.42
C GLU A 647 10.27 -27.04 6.15
N LEU A 648 11.21 -26.40 6.86
CA LEU A 648 12.26 -27.12 7.56
C LEU A 648 11.77 -27.78 8.85
N PRO A 649 12.39 -28.94 9.21
CA PRO A 649 12.31 -29.46 10.56
C PRO A 649 12.78 -28.39 11.55
N ILE A 650 12.01 -28.22 12.63
CA ILE A 650 12.31 -27.20 13.65
C ILE A 650 13.73 -27.35 14.19
N GLU A 651 14.20 -28.59 14.37
CA GLU A 651 15.55 -28.84 14.90
C GLU A 651 16.65 -28.31 13.99
N ASN A 652 16.46 -28.28 12.67
CA ASN A 652 17.44 -27.71 11.75
C ASN A 652 17.49 -26.19 11.87
N VAL A 653 16.34 -25.53 12.05
CA VAL A 653 16.29 -24.09 12.30
C VAL A 653 17.01 -23.77 13.63
N ARG A 654 16.77 -24.55 14.68
CA ARG A 654 17.39 -24.37 16.00
C ARG A 654 18.89 -24.67 16.03
N SER A 655 19.35 -25.68 15.30
CA SER A 655 20.75 -26.14 15.35
C SER A 655 21.67 -25.50 14.30
N ALA A 656 21.14 -25.03 13.17
CA ALA A 656 21.94 -24.44 12.10
C ALA A 656 21.68 -22.94 11.92
N ILE A 657 20.40 -22.51 11.86
CA ILE A 657 20.06 -21.13 11.46
C ILE A 657 20.18 -20.15 12.63
N ILE A 658 19.55 -20.42 13.78
CA ILE A 658 19.60 -19.50 14.93
C ILE A 658 21.03 -19.31 15.44
N PRO A 659 21.87 -20.35 15.60
CA PRO A 659 23.26 -20.18 16.02
C PRO A 659 24.07 -19.35 15.03
N LEU A 660 23.84 -19.51 13.72
CA LEU A 660 24.50 -18.72 12.69
C LEU A 660 24.17 -17.23 12.80
N LEU A 661 22.89 -16.89 12.90
CA LEU A 661 22.45 -15.50 13.06
C LEU A 661 22.89 -14.88 14.40
N SER A 662 23.11 -15.72 15.42
CA SER A 662 23.58 -15.28 16.74
C SER A 662 25.06 -14.88 16.78
N GLN A 663 25.84 -15.19 15.74
CA GLN A 663 27.25 -14.79 15.62
C GLN A 663 27.42 -13.29 15.27
N LEU A 664 26.33 -12.62 14.89
CA LEU A 664 26.34 -11.20 14.57
C LEU A 664 26.71 -10.32 15.79
N PRO A 665 27.29 -9.12 15.58
CA PRO A 665 27.51 -8.14 16.65
C PRO A 665 26.21 -7.68 17.32
N HIS A 666 26.27 -7.20 18.58
CA HIS A 666 25.09 -6.93 19.42
C HIS A 666 23.93 -6.21 18.72
N LYS A 667 24.16 -5.03 18.14
CA LYS A 667 23.10 -4.19 17.55
C LYS A 667 22.48 -4.82 16.28
N PRO A 668 23.27 -5.29 15.29
CA PRO A 668 22.74 -6.05 14.15
C PRO A 668 22.04 -7.35 14.54
N ARG A 669 22.59 -8.09 15.52
CA ARG A 669 22.04 -9.37 15.99
C ARG A 669 20.60 -9.21 16.48
N SER A 670 20.35 -8.23 17.34
CA SER A 670 19.02 -7.97 17.89
C SER A 670 18.02 -7.58 16.80
N GLU A 671 18.42 -6.79 15.82
CA GLU A 671 17.56 -6.40 14.70
C GLU A 671 17.22 -7.59 13.78
N VAL A 672 18.23 -8.39 13.41
CA VAL A 672 18.06 -9.61 12.60
C VAL A 672 17.15 -10.61 13.28
N LEU A 673 17.52 -11.01 14.50
CA LEU A 673 16.85 -12.10 15.19
C LEU A 673 15.42 -11.72 15.55
N SER A 674 15.16 -10.46 15.91
CA SER A 674 13.80 -9.98 16.18
C SER A 674 12.95 -9.90 14.91
N THR A 675 13.53 -9.51 13.79
CA THR A 675 12.83 -9.47 12.50
C THR A 675 12.54 -10.90 11.99
N PHE A 676 13.51 -11.81 12.14
CA PHE A 676 13.35 -13.22 11.82
C PHE A 676 12.27 -13.86 12.69
N ALA A 677 12.33 -13.65 14.02
CA ALA A 677 11.32 -14.14 14.95
C ALA A 677 9.93 -13.64 14.59
N ASN A 678 9.80 -12.35 14.22
CA ASN A 678 8.53 -11.77 13.82
C ASN A 678 7.98 -12.43 12.54
N ALA A 679 8.79 -12.51 11.48
CA ALA A 679 8.39 -13.17 10.23
C ALA A 679 8.02 -14.65 10.45
N TYR A 680 8.89 -15.38 11.14
CA TYR A 680 8.72 -16.81 11.41
C TYR A 680 7.52 -17.09 12.33
N SER A 681 7.22 -16.19 13.28
CA SER A 681 6.01 -16.27 14.10
C SER A 681 4.73 -16.08 13.30
N CYS A 682 4.72 -15.17 12.31
CA CYS A 682 3.58 -15.01 11.43
C CYS A 682 3.31 -16.34 10.69
N ILE A 683 4.35 -16.90 10.07
CA ILE A 683 4.25 -18.10 9.24
C ILE A 683 3.92 -19.37 10.05
N ARG A 684 4.70 -19.68 11.10
CA ARG A 684 4.66 -20.99 11.79
C ARG A 684 3.88 -21.00 13.10
N LEU A 685 3.43 -19.84 13.61
CA LEU A 685 2.66 -19.75 14.86
C LEU A 685 1.29 -19.10 14.66
N LEU A 686 1.23 -17.87 14.14
CA LEU A 686 0.00 -17.07 14.05
C LEU A 686 -0.91 -17.53 12.91
N ASP A 687 -0.35 -17.72 11.71
CA ASP A 687 -1.11 -18.08 10.49
C ASP A 687 -1.17 -19.61 10.30
N ALA A 688 -0.30 -20.35 10.99
CA ALA A 688 -0.20 -21.81 10.84
C ALA A 688 -1.52 -22.52 11.23
N PRO A 689 -2.08 -23.38 10.36
CA PRO A 689 -3.30 -24.14 10.68
C PRO A 689 -3.06 -25.12 11.83
N LYS A 690 -1.85 -25.70 11.90
CA LYS A 690 -1.37 -26.53 13.02
C LYS A 690 0.01 -26.04 13.45
N VAL A 691 0.13 -25.71 14.73
CA VAL A 691 1.41 -25.24 15.29
C VAL A 691 2.39 -26.41 15.36
N PRO A 692 3.59 -26.31 14.75
CA PRO A 692 4.60 -27.36 14.78
C PRO A 692 5.19 -27.55 16.19
N ALA A 693 5.46 -28.81 16.56
CA ALA A 693 6.05 -29.13 17.86
C ALA A 693 7.48 -28.58 17.97
N GLY A 694 7.81 -27.92 19.09
CA GLY A 694 9.12 -27.35 19.35
C GLY A 694 9.32 -25.90 18.89
N ILE A 695 8.30 -25.27 18.27
CA ILE A 695 8.39 -23.89 17.75
C ILE A 695 8.74 -22.88 18.86
N VAL A 696 8.20 -23.10 20.06
CA VAL A 696 8.48 -22.28 21.25
C VAL A 696 9.97 -22.30 21.59
N GLY A 697 10.65 -23.43 21.37
CA GLY A 697 12.08 -23.57 21.57
C GLY A 697 12.89 -22.63 20.65
N VAL A 698 12.47 -22.45 19.41
CA VAL A 698 13.11 -21.51 18.47
C VAL A 698 13.05 -20.08 19.03
N PHE A 699 11.88 -19.65 19.50
CA PHE A 699 11.73 -18.30 20.05
C PHE A 699 12.50 -18.12 21.35
N LEU A 700 12.57 -19.14 22.21
CA LEU A 700 13.39 -19.10 23.42
C LEU A 700 14.89 -19.00 23.09
N ASP A 701 15.38 -19.74 22.09
CA ASP A 701 16.77 -19.66 21.66
C ASP A 701 17.09 -18.25 21.13
N ILE A 702 16.16 -17.64 20.37
CA ILE A 702 16.28 -16.26 19.90
C ILE A 702 16.26 -15.26 21.06
N PHE A 703 15.33 -15.42 22.00
CA PHE A 703 15.21 -14.56 23.17
C PHE A 703 16.50 -14.59 24.00
N GLU A 704 17.10 -15.76 24.18
CA GLU A 704 18.38 -15.89 24.88
C GLU A 704 19.54 -15.22 24.12
N ALA A 705 19.57 -15.36 22.79
CA ALA A 705 20.60 -14.75 21.94
C ALA A 705 20.58 -13.21 21.94
N VAL A 706 19.46 -12.58 22.31
CA VAL A 706 19.32 -11.12 22.39
C VAL A 706 19.18 -10.59 23.84
N ALA A 707 19.28 -11.46 24.84
CA ALA A 707 19.04 -11.09 26.24
C ALA A 707 20.06 -10.10 26.81
N ASP A 708 21.25 -10.05 26.21
CA ASP A 708 22.35 -9.16 26.59
C ASP A 708 22.29 -7.77 25.94
N ASP A 709 21.29 -7.50 25.09
CA ASP A 709 21.13 -6.20 24.43
C ASP A 709 21.03 -5.06 25.47
N PRO A 710 21.84 -3.99 25.34
CA PRO A 710 21.87 -2.90 26.30
C PRO A 710 20.52 -2.17 26.42
N ASP A 711 19.67 -2.22 25.40
CA ASP A 711 18.38 -1.54 25.39
C ASP A 711 17.35 -2.17 26.33
N TRP A 712 17.55 -3.44 26.73
CA TRP A 712 16.79 -4.08 27.81
C TRP A 712 17.06 -3.46 29.19
N LYS A 713 18.19 -2.76 29.37
CA LYS A 713 18.64 -2.18 30.65
C LYS A 713 18.46 -0.66 30.72
N ARG A 714 17.65 -0.07 29.83
CA ARG A 714 17.47 1.40 29.78
C ARG A 714 16.86 1.96 31.08
N PRO A 715 17.36 3.11 31.59
CA PRO A 715 16.91 3.66 32.87
C PRO A 715 15.50 4.27 32.82
N GLU A 716 14.78 4.18 33.95
CA GLU A 716 13.36 4.59 34.14
C GLU A 716 13.02 6.03 33.69
N TRP A 717 13.95 6.99 33.76
CA TRP A 717 13.67 8.38 33.40
C TRP A 717 13.45 8.63 31.91
N ARG A 718 13.63 7.61 31.06
CA ARG A 718 13.45 7.68 29.60
C ARG A 718 12.15 7.00 29.11
N GLU A 719 11.16 6.81 29.99
CA GLU A 719 9.83 6.20 29.71
C GLU A 719 9.12 6.77 28.47
N ASP A 720 9.33 8.05 28.14
CA ASP A 720 8.73 8.72 26.97
C ASP A 720 9.20 8.16 25.63
N TYR A 721 10.35 7.46 25.60
CA TYR A 721 10.93 6.81 24.43
C TYR A 721 10.90 5.29 24.67
N GLY A 722 9.77 4.65 24.33
CA GLY A 722 9.55 3.21 24.56
C GLY A 722 10.64 2.27 24.03
N LEU A 723 10.46 0.97 24.26
CA LEU A 723 11.37 -0.06 23.73
C LEU A 723 11.59 0.15 22.23
N PRO A 724 12.84 0.00 21.74
CA PRO A 724 13.11 -0.02 20.30
C PRO A 724 12.22 -1.05 19.59
N ASP A 725 11.86 -0.76 18.33
CA ASP A 725 10.94 -1.57 17.53
C ASP A 725 11.32 -3.06 17.50
N GLN A 726 12.62 -3.36 17.37
CA GLN A 726 13.11 -4.74 17.36
C GLN A 726 12.82 -5.50 18.66
N LEU A 727 13.11 -4.91 19.83
CA LEU A 727 12.85 -5.57 21.11
C LEU A 727 11.35 -5.64 21.40
N HIS A 728 10.61 -4.61 20.97
CA HIS A 728 9.17 -4.61 21.08
C HIS A 728 8.54 -5.78 20.33
N LYS A 729 9.01 -6.13 19.12
CA LYS A 729 8.56 -7.34 18.38
C LYS A 729 8.69 -8.62 19.20
N LEU A 730 9.75 -8.78 19.99
CA LEU A 730 9.92 -9.97 20.83
C LEU A 730 8.89 -10.01 21.97
N VAL A 731 8.62 -8.86 22.61
CA VAL A 731 7.53 -8.73 23.59
C VAL A 731 6.18 -9.10 22.96
N ARG A 732 5.93 -8.65 21.73
CA ARG A 732 4.72 -8.97 20.96
C ARG A 732 4.54 -10.46 20.73
N ILE A 733 5.59 -11.13 20.28
CA ILE A 733 5.61 -12.57 20.03
C ILE A 733 5.34 -13.33 21.33
N ALA A 734 6.01 -12.97 22.43
CA ALA A 734 5.79 -13.59 23.73
C ALA A 734 4.33 -13.48 24.20
N MET A 735 3.69 -12.33 23.96
CA MET A 735 2.33 -12.05 24.39
C MET A 735 1.25 -12.46 23.35
N GLY A 736 1.64 -13.07 22.23
CA GLY A 736 0.74 -13.49 21.16
C GLY A 736 0.08 -12.34 20.39
N GLY A 737 0.60 -11.12 20.48
CA GLY A 737 -0.07 -9.93 19.94
C GLY A 737 0.79 -9.13 18.97
N ASN A 738 0.39 -9.04 17.70
CA ASN A 738 0.96 -8.07 16.74
C ASN A 738 0.18 -6.74 16.84
N TRP A 739 0.56 -5.86 17.78
CA TRP A 739 -0.22 -4.68 18.18
C TRP A 739 -0.34 -3.54 17.15
N ASP A 740 0.09 -3.74 15.90
CA ASP A 740 0.02 -2.66 14.90
C ASP A 740 -1.29 -2.66 14.09
N ARG A 741 -1.92 -3.82 13.81
CA ARG A 741 -3.20 -3.94 13.10
C ARG A 741 -3.85 -5.31 13.34
N PRO A 742 -5.18 -5.47 13.19
CA PRO A 742 -5.78 -6.79 13.01
C PRO A 742 -5.14 -7.50 11.82
N ALA A 743 -4.57 -8.69 12.05
CA ALA A 743 -3.90 -9.49 11.04
C ALA A 743 -4.93 -10.34 10.28
N MET A 744 -5.52 -9.77 9.24
CA MET A 744 -6.46 -10.46 8.34
C MET A 744 -5.74 -11.68 7.73
N GLY A 745 -5.98 -12.88 8.27
CA GLY A 745 -5.28 -14.11 7.88
C GLY A 745 -4.82 -14.98 9.06
N ALA A 746 -4.56 -14.39 10.23
CA ALA A 746 -4.08 -15.15 11.40
C ALA A 746 -5.10 -16.15 11.91
N ALA A 747 -4.69 -17.41 12.03
CA ALA A 747 -5.50 -18.49 12.57
C ALA A 747 -5.69 -18.36 14.09
N ARG A 748 -4.72 -17.78 14.81
CA ARG A 748 -4.72 -17.65 16.27
C ARG A 748 -4.11 -16.34 16.80
N PHE A 749 -4.53 -16.01 18.02
CA PHE A 749 -4.22 -14.85 18.88
C PHE A 749 -4.51 -13.46 18.29
N ALA A 750 -3.87 -13.09 17.17
CA ALA A 750 -3.98 -11.76 16.58
C ALA A 750 -5.41 -11.41 16.12
N ASN A 751 -6.24 -12.43 15.81
CA ASN A 751 -7.67 -12.32 15.52
C ASN A 751 -8.58 -12.66 16.72
N ASN A 752 -8.08 -12.53 17.95
CA ASN A 752 -8.77 -12.84 19.21
C ASN A 752 -9.18 -14.33 19.40
N ASN A 753 -8.55 -15.26 18.68
CA ASN A 753 -8.70 -16.69 18.95
C ASN A 753 -7.60 -17.15 19.92
N TRP A 754 -7.96 -17.40 21.18
CA TRP A 754 -7.01 -17.71 22.26
C TRP A 754 -7.05 -19.17 22.72
N ALA A 755 -7.60 -20.07 21.90
CA ALA A 755 -7.72 -21.50 22.23
C ALA A 755 -6.38 -22.16 22.63
N ASP A 756 -5.27 -21.74 22.01
CA ASP A 756 -3.95 -22.29 22.28
C ASP A 756 -3.05 -21.37 23.14
N ALA A 757 -3.65 -20.52 23.99
CA ALA A 757 -2.89 -19.53 24.76
C ALA A 757 -1.76 -20.13 25.62
N GLU A 758 -1.94 -21.36 26.13
CA GLU A 758 -0.92 -22.10 26.90
C GLU A 758 0.39 -22.32 26.15
N LEU A 759 0.38 -22.31 24.81
CA LEU A 759 1.62 -22.41 24.01
C LEU A 759 2.59 -21.24 24.28
N LEU A 760 2.07 -20.09 24.71
CA LEU A 760 2.85 -18.88 24.95
C LEU A 760 3.45 -18.84 26.36
N ASP A 761 3.01 -19.71 27.28
CA ASP A 761 3.40 -19.66 28.70
C ASP A 761 4.92 -19.68 28.91
N PRO A 762 5.70 -20.55 28.22
CA PRO A 762 7.16 -20.53 28.38
C PRO A 762 7.80 -19.20 27.93
N LEU A 763 7.23 -18.54 26.91
CA LEU A 763 7.71 -17.26 26.41
C LEU A 763 7.36 -16.12 27.37
N ILE A 764 6.13 -16.15 27.90
CA ILE A 764 5.64 -15.19 28.90
C ILE A 764 6.50 -15.30 30.17
N ASP A 765 6.75 -16.52 30.65
CA ASP A 765 7.54 -16.77 31.86
C ASP A 765 8.98 -16.29 31.69
N TRP A 766 9.60 -16.59 30.55
CA TRP A 766 10.93 -16.11 30.22
C TRP A 766 11.00 -14.57 30.22
N MET A 767 10.01 -13.92 29.60
CA MET A 767 9.95 -12.46 29.45
C MET A 767 9.69 -11.75 30.78
N LEU A 768 8.74 -12.25 31.58
CA LEU A 768 8.42 -11.66 32.88
C LEU A 768 9.54 -11.85 33.89
N HIS A 769 10.18 -13.02 33.92
CA HIS A 769 11.25 -13.30 34.87
C HIS A 769 12.46 -12.38 34.67
N ARG A 770 12.84 -12.09 33.42
CA ARG A 770 14.00 -11.24 33.10
C ARG A 770 13.65 -9.76 32.98
N PHE A 771 12.53 -9.44 32.36
CA PHE A 771 12.19 -8.09 31.91
C PHE A 771 10.84 -7.58 32.41
N GLY A 772 10.21 -8.27 33.37
CA GLY A 772 8.96 -7.84 34.00
C GLY A 772 9.06 -6.51 34.78
N HIS A 773 10.28 -6.02 35.02
CA HIS A 773 10.55 -4.70 35.58
C HIS A 773 10.43 -3.55 34.56
N LEU A 774 10.22 -3.85 33.26
CA LEU A 774 9.96 -2.86 32.23
C LEU A 774 8.45 -2.63 32.06
N SER A 775 8.01 -1.38 32.13
CA SER A 775 6.58 -1.03 32.13
C SER A 775 5.87 -1.45 30.83
N GLN A 776 6.57 -1.47 29.70
CA GLN A 776 6.05 -1.94 28.40
C GLN A 776 5.80 -3.45 28.39
N VAL A 777 6.67 -4.24 29.02
CA VAL A 777 6.51 -5.71 29.13
C VAL A 777 5.31 -6.02 30.01
N MET A 778 5.19 -5.36 31.16
CA MET A 778 4.04 -5.50 32.06
C MET A 778 2.74 -5.08 31.39
N GLN A 779 2.73 -3.96 30.66
CA GLN A 779 1.56 -3.50 29.92
C GLN A 779 1.10 -4.53 28.87
N ALA A 780 2.05 -5.13 28.15
CA ALA A 780 1.75 -6.16 27.16
C ALA A 780 1.25 -7.45 27.81
N PHE A 781 1.77 -7.83 28.97
CA PHE A 781 1.29 -8.96 29.75
C PHE A 781 -0.15 -8.77 30.25
N LEU A 782 -0.46 -7.63 30.88
CA LEU A 782 -1.82 -7.35 31.35
C LEU A 782 -2.83 -7.36 30.19
N LEU A 783 -2.43 -6.82 29.03
CA LEU A 783 -3.28 -6.81 27.84
C LEU A 783 -3.43 -8.21 27.21
N HIS A 784 -2.42 -9.06 27.28
CA HIS A 784 -2.53 -10.48 26.94
C HIS A 784 -3.55 -11.17 27.84
N VAL A 785 -3.47 -10.99 29.16
CA VAL A 785 -4.41 -11.58 30.13
C VAL A 785 -5.83 -11.10 29.87
N GLU A 786 -6.02 -9.80 29.58
CA GLU A 786 -7.33 -9.23 29.26
C GLU A 786 -7.94 -9.87 28.00
N ARG A 787 -7.14 -10.02 26.93
CA ARG A 787 -7.63 -10.59 25.67
C ARG A 787 -7.85 -12.10 25.73
N SER A 788 -7.03 -12.80 26.51
CA SER A 788 -7.10 -14.26 26.67
C SER A 788 -7.91 -14.68 27.90
N PHE A 789 -8.65 -13.76 28.53
CA PHE A 789 -9.34 -13.97 29.81
C PHE A 789 -10.10 -15.30 29.88
N ASP A 790 -10.92 -15.61 28.88
CA ASP A 790 -11.73 -16.83 28.82
C ASP A 790 -10.91 -18.14 28.75
N HIS A 791 -9.63 -18.05 28.41
CA HIS A 791 -8.71 -19.17 28.26
C HIS A 791 -7.60 -19.20 29.33
N ARG A 792 -7.67 -18.33 30.33
CA ARG A 792 -6.70 -18.27 31.44
C ARG A 792 -7.37 -18.56 32.77
N SER A 793 -6.64 -19.15 33.71
CA SER A 793 -7.09 -19.35 35.09
C SER A 793 -6.69 -18.16 35.99
N SER A 794 -7.39 -17.98 37.10
CA SER A 794 -6.95 -17.06 38.15
C SER A 794 -5.57 -17.40 38.70
N GLU A 795 -5.20 -18.69 38.78
CA GLU A 795 -3.86 -19.16 39.14
C GLU A 795 -2.77 -18.69 38.16
N PHE A 796 -3.05 -18.66 36.85
CA PHE A 796 -2.11 -18.18 35.84
C PHE A 796 -1.69 -16.74 36.12
N LEU A 797 -2.65 -15.86 36.44
CA LEU A 797 -2.40 -14.47 36.77
C LEU A 797 -1.70 -14.31 38.13
N ALA A 798 -2.20 -15.01 39.15
CA ALA A 798 -1.72 -14.89 40.53
C ALA A 798 -0.25 -15.32 40.66
N SER A 799 0.10 -16.49 40.12
CA SER A 799 1.45 -17.04 40.18
C SER A 799 2.50 -16.14 39.52
N ARG A 800 2.18 -15.57 38.35
CA ARG A 800 3.10 -14.73 37.56
C ARG A 800 3.30 -13.35 38.17
N LEU A 801 2.23 -12.75 38.72
CA LEU A 801 2.35 -11.48 39.43
C LEU A 801 3.02 -11.63 40.80
N GLY A 802 2.79 -12.76 41.49
CA GLY A 802 3.48 -13.09 42.73
C GLY A 802 4.99 -13.31 42.54
N ALA A 803 5.43 -13.69 41.33
CA ALA A 803 6.83 -13.82 40.97
C ALA A 803 7.52 -12.48 40.61
N VAL A 804 6.78 -11.37 40.51
CA VAL A 804 7.35 -10.05 40.21
C VAL A 804 8.16 -9.53 41.40
N ALA A 805 9.35 -9.01 41.14
CA ALA A 805 10.25 -8.52 42.19
C ALA A 805 9.61 -7.39 43.03
N PRO A 806 9.76 -7.38 44.37
CA PRO A 806 9.18 -6.37 45.26
C PRO A 806 9.52 -4.92 44.88
N ALA A 807 10.72 -4.67 44.32
CA ALA A 807 11.14 -3.35 43.87
C ALA A 807 10.24 -2.75 42.77
N VAL A 808 9.61 -3.59 41.95
CA VAL A 808 8.68 -3.16 40.88
C VAL A 808 7.40 -2.59 41.49
N TRP A 809 6.88 -3.20 42.55
CA TRP A 809 5.70 -2.71 43.28
C TRP A 809 5.97 -1.37 43.98
N GLN A 810 7.23 -1.07 44.31
CA GLN A 810 7.64 0.19 44.94
C GLN A 810 7.82 1.34 43.92
N SER A 811 7.92 1.05 42.62
CA SER A 811 8.10 2.06 41.57
C SER A 811 6.76 2.70 41.16
N ARG A 812 6.51 3.92 41.63
CA ARG A 812 5.26 4.65 41.30
C ARG A 812 5.15 5.03 39.82
N GLY A 813 6.27 5.30 39.14
CA GLY A 813 6.30 5.60 37.71
C GLY A 813 5.90 4.39 36.87
N PHE A 814 6.40 3.21 37.26
CA PHE A 814 6.11 1.94 36.59
C PHE A 814 4.61 1.62 36.54
N TRP A 815 3.85 1.88 37.61
CA TRP A 815 2.41 1.58 37.68
C TRP A 815 1.49 2.73 37.21
N SER A 816 2.06 3.80 36.64
CA SER A 816 1.32 4.93 36.10
C SER A 816 0.49 4.58 34.83
N GLY A 817 -0.24 5.54 34.26
CA GLY A 817 -0.95 5.35 32.99
C GLY A 817 -2.17 4.42 33.03
N GLY A 818 -2.72 4.13 34.22
CA GLY A 818 -3.92 3.31 34.38
C GLY A 818 -3.67 1.80 34.56
N ARG A 819 -2.41 1.36 34.73
CA ARG A 819 -2.09 -0.05 34.94
C ARG A 819 -2.62 -0.62 36.26
N THR A 820 -2.54 0.12 37.37
CA THR A 820 -3.13 -0.31 38.66
C THR A 820 -4.63 -0.60 38.52
N ALA A 821 -5.31 0.27 37.78
CA ALA A 821 -6.73 0.20 37.50
C ALA A 821 -7.08 -1.00 36.62
N GLN A 822 -6.28 -1.24 35.57
CA GLN A 822 -6.43 -2.40 34.70
C GLN A 822 -6.25 -3.69 35.50
N LEU A 823 -5.19 -3.78 36.31
CA LEU A 823 -4.91 -4.96 37.12
C LEU A 823 -6.00 -5.22 38.17
N ALA A 824 -6.45 -4.20 38.90
CA ALA A 824 -7.56 -4.35 39.86
C ALA A 824 -8.84 -4.87 39.18
N SER A 825 -9.12 -4.39 37.96
CA SER A 825 -10.28 -4.84 37.17
C SER A 825 -10.15 -6.29 36.69
N LEU A 826 -8.94 -6.72 36.33
CA LEU A 826 -8.66 -8.12 35.99
C LEU A 826 -8.82 -9.03 37.20
N ILE A 827 -8.24 -8.67 38.35
CA ILE A 827 -8.38 -9.44 39.60
C ILE A 827 -9.86 -9.58 39.97
N GLN A 828 -10.64 -8.50 39.87
CA GLN A 828 -12.08 -8.55 40.10
C GLN A 828 -12.76 -9.54 39.14
N SER A 829 -12.48 -9.45 37.84
CA SER A 829 -13.10 -10.31 36.82
C SER A 829 -12.79 -11.79 37.05
N PHE A 830 -11.54 -12.12 37.41
CA PHE A 830 -11.15 -13.49 37.77
C PHE A 830 -11.79 -13.95 39.07
N ALA A 831 -11.83 -13.11 40.10
CA ALA A 831 -12.45 -13.42 41.38
C ALA A 831 -13.97 -13.66 41.23
N GLU A 832 -14.66 -12.89 40.39
CA GLU A 832 -16.09 -13.08 40.09
C GLU A 832 -16.35 -14.38 39.33
N ARG A 833 -15.52 -14.71 38.33
CA ARG A 833 -15.68 -15.91 37.51
C ARG A 833 -15.34 -17.19 38.25
N ASP A 834 -14.26 -17.18 39.03
CA ASP A 834 -13.68 -18.37 39.67
C ASP A 834 -14.11 -18.49 41.15
N ALA A 835 -15.12 -17.72 41.61
CA ALA A 835 -15.60 -17.79 42.99
C ALA A 835 -16.22 -19.17 43.33
N PRO A 836 -15.86 -19.80 44.47
CA PRO A 836 -14.85 -19.39 45.43
C PRO A 836 -13.42 -19.69 44.94
N LEU A 837 -12.52 -18.72 45.11
CA LEU A 837 -11.10 -18.85 44.74
C LEU A 837 -10.41 -19.97 45.52
N GLN A 838 -9.41 -20.61 44.89
CA GLN A 838 -8.52 -21.53 45.58
C GLN A 838 -7.75 -20.80 46.69
N PRO A 839 -7.47 -21.45 47.84
CA PRO A 839 -6.83 -20.79 48.99
C PRO A 839 -5.51 -20.08 48.64
N GLU A 840 -4.66 -20.69 47.82
CA GLU A 840 -3.37 -20.13 47.42
C GLU A 840 -3.55 -18.90 46.51
N VAL A 841 -4.49 -18.95 45.58
CA VAL A 841 -4.84 -17.84 44.67
C VAL A 841 -5.48 -16.69 45.45
N HIS A 842 -6.34 -17.00 46.41
CA HIS A 842 -6.98 -16.02 47.30
C HIS A 842 -5.93 -15.22 48.07
N VAL A 843 -4.94 -15.88 48.68
CA VAL A 843 -3.83 -15.22 49.39
C VAL A 843 -3.01 -14.34 48.45
N GLN A 844 -2.61 -14.86 47.29
CA GLN A 844 -1.81 -14.09 46.33
C GLN A 844 -2.54 -12.85 45.79
N PHE A 845 -3.84 -12.96 45.48
CA PHE A 845 -4.63 -11.81 45.06
C PHE A 845 -4.78 -10.79 46.19
N LEU A 846 -4.92 -11.20 47.45
CA LEU A 846 -4.92 -10.27 48.59
C LEU A 846 -3.59 -9.52 48.70
N GLU A 847 -2.46 -10.22 48.60
CA GLU A 847 -1.12 -9.59 48.64
C GLU A 847 -0.95 -8.58 47.51
N ILE A 848 -1.41 -8.91 46.29
CA ILE A 848 -1.35 -8.00 45.14
C ILE A 848 -2.28 -6.79 45.36
N LEU A 849 -3.48 -6.99 45.90
CA LEU A 849 -4.41 -5.89 46.20
C LEU A 849 -3.84 -4.94 47.25
N ASP A 850 -3.15 -5.46 48.27
CA ASP A 850 -2.45 -4.64 49.26
C ASP A 850 -1.40 -3.74 48.59
N GLN A 851 -0.59 -4.27 47.67
CA GLN A 851 0.37 -3.47 46.91
C GLN A 851 -0.32 -2.37 46.07
N LEU A 852 -1.46 -2.68 45.45
CA LEU A 852 -2.22 -1.70 44.67
C LEU A 852 -2.82 -0.58 45.55
N ILE A 853 -3.23 -0.91 46.78
CA ILE A 853 -3.71 0.07 47.76
C ILE A 853 -2.59 1.01 48.19
N GLU A 854 -1.38 0.49 48.43
CA GLU A 854 -0.20 1.31 48.74
C GLU A 854 0.17 2.27 47.58
N LEU A 855 -0.06 1.83 46.34
CA LEU A 855 0.08 2.66 45.13
C LEU A 855 -1.06 3.69 44.96
N GLY A 856 -2.09 3.66 45.81
CA GLY A 856 -3.18 4.62 45.85
C GLY A 856 -4.42 4.23 45.04
N ASP A 857 -4.54 2.96 44.62
CA ASP A 857 -5.72 2.49 43.88
C ASP A 857 -6.90 2.21 44.82
N ARG A 858 -7.91 3.08 44.75
CA ARG A 858 -9.11 2.98 45.60
C ARG A 858 -10.03 1.81 45.23
N ARG A 859 -9.94 1.27 44.00
CA ARG A 859 -10.74 0.11 43.59
C ARG A 859 -10.22 -1.16 44.23
N ALA A 860 -8.90 -1.30 44.36
CA ALA A 860 -8.29 -2.42 45.06
C ALA A 860 -8.79 -2.52 46.52
N ALA A 861 -8.86 -1.38 47.24
CA ALA A 861 -9.42 -1.33 48.60
C ALA A 861 -10.90 -1.76 48.65
N ALA A 862 -11.71 -1.29 47.70
CA ALA A 862 -13.12 -1.68 47.62
C ALA A 862 -13.29 -3.17 47.30
N LEU A 863 -12.45 -3.71 46.43
CA LEU A 863 -12.47 -5.11 46.03
C LEU A 863 -12.06 -6.04 47.18
N GLN A 864 -11.02 -5.68 47.94
CA GLN A 864 -10.57 -6.42 49.11
C GLN A 864 -11.65 -6.52 50.20
N MET A 865 -12.48 -5.48 50.34
CA MET A 865 -13.62 -5.45 51.26
C MET A 865 -14.89 -6.13 50.72
N SER A 866 -14.88 -6.61 49.48
CA SER A 866 -16.05 -7.24 48.86
C SER A 866 -16.22 -8.69 49.32
N SER A 867 -17.45 -9.21 49.21
CA SER A 867 -17.76 -10.60 49.56
C SER A 867 -17.04 -11.63 48.69
N LEU A 868 -16.39 -11.21 47.60
CA LEU A 868 -15.58 -12.09 46.73
C LEU A 868 -14.29 -12.56 47.42
N PHE A 869 -13.81 -11.81 48.42
CA PHE A 869 -12.60 -12.11 49.18
C PHE A 869 -12.87 -12.47 50.64
N ASP A 870 -14.14 -12.69 51.01
CA ASP A 870 -14.50 -13.23 52.32
C ASP A 870 -13.85 -14.61 52.52
N LEU A 871 -13.16 -14.80 53.65
CA LEU A 871 -12.59 -16.10 54.02
C LEU A 871 -13.68 -17.18 53.97
N PRO A 872 -13.48 -18.31 53.27
CA PRO A 872 -14.38 -19.44 53.37
C PRO A 872 -14.43 -19.84 54.85
N ARG A 873 -15.57 -19.62 55.52
CA ARG A 873 -15.76 -20.06 56.90
C ARG A 873 -15.54 -21.57 56.93
N PHE A 874 -14.39 -22.01 57.47
CA PHE A 874 -14.10 -23.41 57.69
C PHE A 874 -15.30 -24.07 58.38
N ASN A 875 -15.93 -24.99 57.66
CA ASN A 875 -17.18 -25.63 58.06
C ASN A 875 -16.92 -26.67 59.16
N LYS A 876 -16.64 -26.23 60.39
CA LYS A 876 -16.81 -27.02 61.62
C LYS A 876 -17.30 -26.09 62.72
N GLN A 877 -18.60 -26.15 63.02
CA GLN A 877 -19.17 -25.54 64.22
C GLN A 877 -18.47 -26.07 65.47
N PRO A 878 -18.21 -25.24 66.50
CA PRO A 878 -17.77 -25.74 67.79
C PRO A 878 -18.91 -26.57 68.39
N ARG A 879 -18.65 -27.82 68.74
CA ARG A 879 -19.55 -28.59 69.62
C ARG A 879 -19.61 -27.88 70.97
N VAL A 880 -20.64 -27.08 71.19
CA VAL A 880 -21.02 -26.63 72.53
C VAL A 880 -21.51 -27.86 73.27
N ALA A 881 -20.78 -28.24 74.32
CA ALA A 881 -21.17 -29.30 75.23
C ALA A 881 -22.54 -28.97 75.82
N GLN A 882 -23.49 -29.90 75.67
CA GLN A 882 -24.75 -29.89 76.41
C GLN A 882 -24.43 -29.98 77.90
N ILE A 883 -24.73 -28.91 78.63
CA ILE A 883 -24.89 -28.98 80.07
C ILE A 883 -26.31 -29.51 80.30
N GLU A 884 -26.40 -30.78 80.67
CA GLU A 884 -27.58 -31.32 81.33
C GLU A 884 -27.77 -30.59 82.65
N THR A 885 -28.98 -30.12 82.93
CA THR A 885 -29.58 -30.19 84.28
C THR A 885 -31.07 -29.90 84.19
N SER A 886 -31.84 -30.96 84.50
CA SER A 886 -33.25 -31.04 84.95
C SER A 886 -34.37 -30.44 84.08
#